data_AF-A0A094CJX3-F1
#
_entry.id   AF-A0A094CJX3-F1
#
_cell.length_a   1.000
_cell.length_b   1.000
_cell.length_c   1.000
_cell.angle_alpha   90.00
_cell.angle_beta   90.00
_cell.angle_gamma   90.00
#
_symmetry.space_group_name_H-M   'P 1'
#
loop_
_entity.id
_entity.type
_entity.pdbx_description
1 polymer ?
#
loop_
_entity_poly.entity_id
_entity_poly.type
_entity_poly.pdbx_seq_one_letter_code
_entity_poly.pdbx_strand_id
1 'polypeptide(L)'
;MIIPALSQGDMGSAVHEPFVPTFIEELTFASSIASQAGYEFRACAHAAFKGVREAVAGITVFDPVSGDAVVRIRGMKCTAISGGGKADVVRKHCGTAVWEPDVDLLSELQMLRVLRGAAVRAASPGVAGREDVEVVAWWFCDAALRDVRAGEVSPARRGLYEFLLQQQEGVRSGRAEYQTPLWGKLEEFATQERVHNLIADFVTSEDAEARLLVRMGMALPAVLRGDVDPAALRAEGGVVGEYLGTAMGVPHTVAALKRYLTMLAHKYPDLEYLELGAGVGDATRHVLDALDGCAKYRYPKVKSYTYTDASDATFAAAASEFEKWGSLFETRVLDIEGDLGAQGFAGRQFDVVISAHSLGGCVDVEAAVANARALLRPGGKLILLEATNLHLSASLILTRPEPAMQEHQWEDVLSRHGFGALEASAPDVLDARAHVTSVMVAAVPKADAAVAGLALPLSLHVILVAPSGGGSAAAELLDSTCSALGGHGIGVEIVSFSGLARTELAGKIVICLAELDASVLAEVLPADFAQLQRLTSEPVGLLWITRGSIAGRSSKPELSIFQGLARSLRAEQEGFPCVTVDLDADYRLPAEQVVDLLFGVFRQTFVRGAAAGVNDREFAERNGILHVKRMVEDEAFNRYIATRTGAAALKPRAEKLVQPGRALKLALDGVGSLDSFYFGDDPTVGPGVPMAAGEVEVSVRAVGLNFRDILIAMGELSDNYLGNECAGVVTQVGEGVTHVAVGDRVAVWCLGCFATVMRNPADTVMRIPDDMDFVTAAGWPIIYVTAYYALVHLARVQAGESVLIHAAAGGVGQAAIQVARRLGAEVYVTVGTGEKKAHIMELFGIPAERIFSSRD
;
A
#
# COMPACT_ATOMS: atom_id res chain seq x y z
N MET A 1 -1.34 20.14 5.48
CA MET A 1 -0.67 20.79 6.63
C MET A 1 0.14 19.71 7.33
N ILE A 2 1.47 19.82 7.34
CA ILE A 2 2.38 18.86 7.99
C ILE A 2 2.75 19.45 9.34
N ILE A 3 2.54 18.69 10.43
CA ILE A 3 2.84 19.14 11.80
C ILE A 3 4.02 18.31 12.31
N PRO A 4 5.22 18.90 12.50
CA PRO A 4 6.36 18.18 13.07
C PRO A 4 6.27 18.13 14.60
N ALA A 5 6.46 16.95 15.18
CA ALA A 5 6.71 16.77 16.61
C ALA A 5 8.22 16.69 16.86
N LEU A 6 8.79 17.63 17.61
CA LEU A 6 10.21 17.66 17.97
C LEU A 6 10.47 16.76 19.19
N SER A 7 11.43 15.85 19.08
CA SER A 7 12.07 15.19 20.21
C SER A 7 13.58 15.34 20.09
N GLN A 8 14.21 15.72 21.21
CA GLN A 8 15.63 16.00 21.51
C GLN A 8 16.73 15.47 20.57
N GLY A 9 17.76 16.30 20.41
CA GLY A 9 18.92 16.08 19.54
C GLY A 9 20.15 15.42 20.17
N ASP A 10 20.97 14.93 19.25
CA ASP A 10 22.43 14.69 19.26
C ASP A 10 23.07 13.86 20.40
N MET A 11 23.38 12.60 20.09
CA MET A 11 24.36 11.78 20.82
C MET A 11 25.28 11.14 19.79
N GLY A 12 26.32 11.87 19.38
CA GLY A 12 27.39 11.36 18.52
C GLY A 12 28.13 10.19 19.17
N SER A 13 28.21 9.06 18.46
CA SER A 13 28.96 7.83 18.80
C SER A 13 28.42 6.96 19.95
N ALA A 14 27.20 6.44 19.81
CA ALA A 14 26.77 5.30 20.63
C ALA A 14 27.26 3.96 20.02
N VAL A 15 27.58 2.99 20.86
CA VAL A 15 27.79 1.59 20.45
C VAL A 15 26.44 1.04 19.98
N HIS A 16 26.28 0.82 18.67
CA HIS A 16 24.99 0.43 18.07
C HIS A 16 24.79 -1.08 17.93
N GLU A 17 25.86 -1.86 18.10
CA GLU A 17 25.90 -3.32 17.98
C GLU A 17 26.59 -3.91 19.21
N PRO A 18 26.20 -5.12 19.66
CA PRO A 18 26.90 -5.77 20.77
C PRO A 18 28.32 -6.18 20.33
N PHE A 19 29.33 -5.69 21.06
CA PHE A 19 30.72 -6.08 20.90
C PHE A 19 31.04 -7.18 21.92
N VAL A 20 31.65 -8.27 21.46
CA VAL A 20 32.12 -9.36 22.32
C VAL A 20 33.64 -9.47 22.30
N PRO A 21 34.30 -9.71 23.45
CA PRO A 21 35.72 -10.01 23.47
C PRO A 21 36.02 -11.26 22.64
N THR A 22 36.85 -11.12 21.62
CA THR A 22 37.28 -12.23 20.76
C THR A 22 38.74 -12.60 21.00
N PHE A 23 39.52 -11.71 21.60
CA PHE A 23 40.93 -11.92 21.89
C PHE A 23 41.38 -11.07 23.08
N ILE A 24 42.24 -11.61 23.95
CA ILE A 24 42.90 -10.86 25.03
C ILE A 24 44.39 -11.13 24.93
N GLU A 25 45.19 -10.07 24.80
CA GLU A 25 46.65 -10.17 24.72
C GLU A 25 47.25 -10.60 26.06
N GLU A 26 46.81 -9.98 27.16
CA GLU A 26 47.32 -10.25 28.50
C GLU A 26 46.22 -10.11 29.55
N LEU A 27 46.13 -11.07 30.46
CA LEU A 27 45.22 -11.07 31.61
C LEU A 27 45.98 -11.51 32.86
N THR A 28 46.01 -10.66 33.89
CA THR A 28 46.72 -10.93 35.15
C THR A 28 45.82 -10.70 36.36
N PHE A 29 46.00 -11.56 37.38
CA PHE A 29 45.32 -11.50 38.67
C PHE A 29 46.36 -11.55 39.79
N ALA A 30 46.21 -10.69 40.79
CA ALA A 30 47.00 -10.78 42.02
C ALA A 30 46.50 -11.96 42.86
N SER A 31 47.39 -12.82 43.35
CA SER A 31 47.02 -13.91 44.27
C SER A 31 46.48 -13.42 45.61
N SER A 32 46.71 -12.15 45.94
CA SER A 32 46.21 -11.47 47.14
C SER A 32 44.83 -10.83 46.96
N ILE A 33 44.18 -10.99 45.80
CA ILE A 33 42.86 -10.40 45.54
C ILE A 33 41.83 -10.87 46.58
N ALA A 34 41.02 -9.94 47.09
CA ALA A 34 39.96 -10.27 48.04
C ALA A 34 38.92 -11.22 47.41
N SER A 35 38.64 -12.34 48.09
CA SER A 35 37.70 -13.38 47.63
C SER A 35 36.36 -13.34 48.37
N GLN A 36 36.15 -12.36 49.25
CA GLN A 36 34.92 -12.22 50.01
C GLN A 36 33.78 -11.76 49.10
N ALA A 37 32.65 -12.47 49.16
CA ALA A 37 31.45 -12.06 48.44
C ALA A 37 30.97 -10.68 48.90
N GLY A 38 30.65 -9.81 47.94
CA GLY A 38 30.26 -8.43 48.19
C GLY A 38 31.42 -7.46 48.40
N TYR A 39 32.68 -7.91 48.26
CA TYR A 39 33.83 -7.00 48.28
C TYR A 39 33.87 -6.15 46.99
N GLU A 40 33.90 -4.83 47.14
CA GLU A 40 33.88 -3.89 46.01
C GLU A 40 35.29 -3.49 45.58
N PHE A 41 35.55 -3.54 44.28
CA PHE A 41 36.81 -3.08 43.69
C PHE A 41 36.62 -1.79 42.88
N ARG A 42 37.71 -1.05 42.63
CA ARG A 42 37.69 0.11 41.74
C ARG A 42 38.30 -0.25 40.39
N ALA A 43 37.60 -0.01 39.29
CA ALA A 43 38.12 -0.30 37.95
C ALA A 43 38.33 0.99 37.14
N CYS A 44 39.41 1.03 36.36
CA CYS A 44 39.65 2.00 35.31
C CYS A 44 39.75 1.27 33.97
N ALA A 45 39.08 1.79 32.94
CA ALA A 45 39.09 1.20 31.62
C ALA A 45 39.30 2.28 30.54
N HIS A 46 39.98 1.92 29.47
CA HIS A 46 40.01 2.70 28.24
C HIS A 46 39.64 1.79 27.07
N ALA A 47 38.96 2.35 26.07
CA ALA A 47 38.61 1.65 24.84
C ALA A 47 38.70 2.62 23.66
N ALA A 48 39.12 2.10 22.51
CA ALA A 48 39.16 2.84 21.26
C ALA A 48 38.76 1.93 20.09
N PHE A 49 38.03 2.48 19.11
CA PHE A 49 37.71 1.76 17.88
C PHE A 49 38.95 1.56 17.01
N LYS A 50 39.05 0.39 16.39
CA LYS A 50 40.08 0.03 15.41
C LYS A 50 39.37 -0.46 14.14
N GLY A 51 39.00 0.48 13.27
CA GLY A 51 38.13 0.19 12.13
C GLY A 51 36.66 0.12 12.53
N VAL A 52 35.81 -0.48 11.67
CA VAL A 52 34.34 -0.43 11.80
C VAL A 52 33.79 -1.50 12.75
N ARG A 53 34.47 -2.66 12.86
CA ARG A 53 33.97 -3.84 13.57
C ARG A 53 34.80 -4.26 14.79
N GLU A 54 35.90 -3.55 15.08
CA GLU A 54 36.77 -3.89 16.19
C GLU A 54 36.93 -2.71 17.15
N ALA A 55 36.99 -3.01 18.44
CA ALA A 55 37.43 -2.10 19.47
C ALA A 55 38.55 -2.76 20.27
N VAL A 56 39.55 -1.98 20.68
CA VAL A 56 40.61 -2.44 21.58
C VAL A 56 40.43 -1.75 22.92
N ALA A 57 40.43 -2.54 23.99
CA ALA A 57 40.23 -2.08 25.35
C ALA A 57 41.33 -2.57 26.30
N GLY A 58 41.56 -1.79 27.35
CA GLY A 58 42.39 -2.15 28.50
C GLY A 58 41.66 -1.82 29.79
N ILE A 59 41.74 -2.73 30.77
CA ILE A 59 41.05 -2.63 32.06
C ILE A 59 42.08 -2.85 33.17
N THR A 60 42.07 -2.02 34.21
CA THR A 60 42.84 -2.23 35.43
C THR A 60 41.91 -2.09 36.63
N VAL A 61 41.93 -3.10 37.51
CA VAL A 61 41.13 -3.16 38.73
C VAL A 61 42.06 -3.01 39.92
N PHE A 62 41.68 -2.15 40.86
CA PHE A 62 42.41 -1.79 42.06
C PHE A 62 41.64 -2.24 43.29
N ASP A 63 42.36 -2.77 44.27
CA ASP A 63 41.82 -2.98 45.62
C ASP A 63 41.77 -1.63 46.34
N PRO A 64 40.60 -1.23 46.88
CA PRO A 64 40.43 0.10 47.46
C PRO A 64 41.14 0.29 48.81
N VAL A 65 41.52 -0.79 49.49
CA VAL A 65 42.16 -0.78 50.80
C VAL A 65 43.67 -0.67 50.65
N SER A 66 44.28 -1.49 49.79
CA SER A 66 45.71 -1.49 49.51
C SER A 66 46.12 -0.46 48.46
N GLY A 67 45.23 -0.11 47.54
CA GLY A 67 45.53 0.69 46.35
C GLY A 67 46.23 -0.08 45.23
N ASP A 68 46.51 -1.37 45.43
CA ASP A 68 47.23 -2.20 44.47
C ASP A 68 46.35 -2.62 43.29
N ALA A 69 46.96 -2.73 42.11
CA ALA A 69 46.30 -3.31 40.94
C ALA A 69 46.17 -4.83 41.09
N VAL A 70 44.95 -5.31 41.30
CA VAL A 70 44.63 -6.72 41.55
C VAL A 70 44.16 -7.48 40.31
N VAL A 71 43.68 -6.77 39.27
CA VAL A 71 43.41 -7.36 37.94
C VAL A 71 43.90 -6.41 36.86
N ARG A 72 44.55 -6.93 35.82
CA ARG A 72 44.89 -6.14 34.63
C ARG A 72 44.61 -6.93 33.36
N ILE A 73 43.87 -6.30 32.45
CA ILE A 73 43.52 -6.78 31.12
C ILE A 73 44.13 -5.81 30.11
N ARG A 74 44.99 -6.30 29.22
CA ARG A 74 45.64 -5.51 28.17
C ARG A 74 45.35 -6.12 26.79
N GLY A 75 45.20 -5.25 25.79
CA GLY A 75 45.02 -5.66 24.40
C GLY A 75 43.76 -6.49 24.16
N MET A 76 42.70 -6.26 24.93
CA MET A 76 41.42 -6.93 24.73
C MET A 76 40.80 -6.42 23.43
N LYS A 77 40.72 -7.27 22.41
CA LYS A 77 39.98 -6.99 21.17
C LYS A 77 38.55 -7.46 21.35
N CYS A 78 37.63 -6.57 21.06
CA CYS A 78 36.21 -6.86 20.97
C CYS A 78 35.75 -6.71 19.52
N THR A 79 34.97 -7.67 19.04
CA THR A 79 34.44 -7.68 17.67
C THR A 79 32.91 -7.55 17.72
N ALA A 80 32.34 -6.76 16.80
CA ALA A 80 30.91 -6.60 16.67
C ALA A 80 30.23 -7.89 16.16
N ILE A 81 29.16 -8.32 16.84
CA ILE A 81 28.31 -9.41 16.38
C ILE A 81 27.40 -8.88 15.26
N SER A 82 27.74 -9.21 14.02
CA SER A 82 26.83 -9.02 12.89
C SER A 82 25.73 -10.09 12.97
N GLY A 83 24.51 -9.71 13.35
CA GLY A 83 23.41 -10.68 13.40
C GLY A 83 22.03 -10.11 13.73
N GLY A 84 21.95 -8.91 14.30
CA GLY A 84 20.67 -8.22 14.47
C GLY A 84 20.46 -7.21 13.36
N GLY A 85 19.97 -7.64 12.19
CA GLY A 85 19.43 -6.70 11.23
C GLY A 85 18.34 -5.89 11.93
N LYS A 86 18.60 -4.63 12.26
CA LYS A 86 17.57 -3.75 12.82
C LYS A 86 16.39 -3.79 11.84
N ALA A 87 15.19 -4.03 12.37
CA ALA A 87 13.99 -3.69 11.63
C ALA A 87 14.11 -2.21 11.25
N ASP A 88 13.68 -1.86 10.03
CA ASP A 88 13.57 -0.47 9.55
C ASP A 88 12.52 0.28 10.40
N VAL A 89 12.83 0.56 11.66
CA VAL A 89 11.91 1.27 12.56
C VAL A 89 12.07 2.75 12.30
N VAL A 90 11.43 3.21 11.23
CA VAL A 90 11.21 4.62 10.97
C VAL A 90 10.26 5.15 12.05
N ARG A 91 10.70 6.17 12.79
CA ARG A 91 9.83 6.82 13.77
C ARG A 91 8.66 7.52 13.08
N LYS A 92 7.47 7.34 13.63
CA LYS A 92 6.20 7.88 13.12
C LYS A 92 5.97 9.32 13.58
N HIS A 93 6.83 10.24 13.18
CA HIS A 93 6.79 11.64 13.62
C HIS A 93 5.72 12.49 12.94
N CYS A 94 5.36 12.12 11.71
CA CYS A 94 4.55 12.90 10.82
C CYS A 94 3.27 12.16 10.47
N GLY A 95 2.19 12.92 10.45
CA GLY A 95 0.89 12.50 9.97
C GLY A 95 0.28 13.57 9.07
N THR A 96 -0.65 13.14 8.24
CA THR A 96 -1.46 13.97 7.35
C THR A 96 -2.92 13.87 7.76
N ALA A 97 -3.62 15.01 7.77
CA ALA A 97 -5.05 15.06 7.97
C ALA A 97 -5.78 14.59 6.70
N VAL A 98 -6.53 13.50 6.82
CA VAL A 98 -7.34 12.92 5.75
C VAL A 98 -8.81 13.13 6.04
N TRP A 99 -9.56 13.57 5.03
CA TRP A 99 -11.00 13.78 5.10
C TRP A 99 -11.70 12.72 4.27
N GLU A 100 -12.69 12.06 4.85
CA GLU A 100 -13.56 11.10 4.16
C GLU A 100 -15.02 11.37 4.52
N PRO A 101 -15.98 11.05 3.65
CA PRO A 101 -17.40 11.17 3.95
C PRO A 101 -17.78 10.49 5.26
N ASP A 102 -18.66 11.14 6.01
CA ASP A 102 -19.28 10.52 7.18
C ASP A 102 -20.35 9.53 6.71
N VAL A 103 -20.06 8.24 6.87
CA VAL A 103 -20.94 7.14 6.42
C VAL A 103 -22.35 7.19 7.04
N ASP A 104 -22.51 7.70 8.27
CA ASP A 104 -23.81 7.71 8.96
C ASP A 104 -24.66 8.94 8.62
N LEU A 105 -24.06 9.98 8.02
CA LEU A 105 -24.75 11.23 7.65
C LEU A 105 -25.01 11.34 6.15
N LEU A 106 -24.63 10.33 5.36
CA LEU A 106 -24.99 10.25 3.95
C LEU A 106 -26.49 9.95 3.80
N SER A 107 -27.18 10.71 2.96
CA SER A 107 -28.49 10.28 2.46
C SER A 107 -28.33 9.09 1.51
N GLU A 108 -29.42 8.35 1.27
CA GLU A 108 -29.43 7.21 0.35
C GLU A 108 -28.88 7.58 -1.05
N LEU A 109 -29.33 8.73 -1.60
CA LEU A 109 -28.85 9.23 -2.88
C LEU A 109 -27.36 9.61 -2.86
N GLN A 110 -26.87 10.17 -1.76
CA GLN A 110 -25.45 10.51 -1.61
C GLN A 110 -24.60 9.25 -1.48
N MET A 111 -25.04 8.28 -0.68
CA MET A 111 -24.40 6.96 -0.56
C MET A 111 -24.27 6.31 -1.93
N LEU A 112 -25.37 6.21 -2.67
CA LEU A 112 -25.40 5.66 -4.02
C LEU A 112 -24.43 6.39 -4.96
N ARG A 113 -24.41 7.73 -4.93
CA ARG A 113 -23.50 8.54 -5.74
C ARG A 113 -22.03 8.26 -5.40
N VAL A 114 -21.68 8.13 -4.12
CA VAL A 114 -20.31 7.88 -3.67
C VAL A 114 -19.84 6.49 -4.08
N LEU A 115 -20.67 5.46 -3.87
CA LEU A 115 -20.35 4.08 -4.23
C LEU A 115 -20.24 3.91 -5.76
N ARG A 116 -21.19 4.47 -6.52
CA ARG A 116 -21.15 4.46 -7.99
C ARG A 116 -19.95 5.22 -8.56
N GLY A 117 -19.58 6.34 -7.94
CA GLY A 117 -18.40 7.09 -8.36
C GLY A 117 -17.13 6.24 -8.31
N ALA A 118 -17.02 5.32 -7.35
CA ALA A 118 -15.91 4.36 -7.28
C ALA A 118 -16.01 3.29 -8.38
N ALA A 119 -17.21 2.72 -8.58
CA ALA A 119 -17.49 1.72 -9.61
C ALA A 119 -17.14 2.19 -11.02
N VAL A 120 -17.57 3.39 -11.44
CA VAL A 120 -17.33 3.94 -12.79
C VAL A 120 -15.84 4.11 -13.12
N ARG A 121 -14.99 4.28 -12.10
CA ARG A 121 -13.54 4.41 -12.29
C ARG A 121 -12.82 3.06 -12.37
N ALA A 122 -13.48 1.96 -12.02
CA ALA A 122 -12.91 0.63 -12.16
C ALA A 122 -12.97 0.21 -13.64
N ALA A 123 -11.88 -0.35 -14.14
CA ALA A 123 -11.85 -0.91 -15.49
C ALA A 123 -12.56 -2.27 -15.50
N SER A 124 -13.38 -2.52 -16.52
CA SER A 124 -13.89 -3.85 -16.82
C SER A 124 -13.05 -4.46 -17.96
N PRO A 125 -12.30 -5.56 -17.73
CA PRO A 125 -11.33 -6.09 -18.70
C PRO A 125 -11.93 -6.85 -19.91
N GLY A 126 -13.24 -6.79 -20.16
CA GLY A 126 -13.89 -7.60 -21.20
C GLY A 126 -13.60 -7.13 -22.64
N VAL A 127 -13.09 -8.04 -23.47
CA VAL A 127 -12.96 -7.87 -24.94
C VAL A 127 -14.28 -8.20 -25.65
N ALA A 128 -15.16 -8.99 -25.01
CA ALA A 128 -16.44 -9.44 -25.57
C ALA A 128 -17.63 -8.61 -25.07
N GLY A 129 -18.58 -8.31 -25.97
CA GLY A 129 -19.84 -7.66 -25.59
C GLY A 129 -20.79 -8.65 -24.90
N ARG A 130 -21.63 -8.17 -23.97
CA ARG A 130 -22.55 -9.03 -23.21
C ARG A 130 -23.47 -9.86 -24.10
N GLU A 131 -23.97 -9.27 -25.18
CA GLU A 131 -24.84 -9.95 -26.14
C GLU A 131 -24.15 -11.13 -26.86
N ASP A 132 -22.84 -11.03 -27.12
CA ASP A 132 -22.06 -12.10 -27.73
C ASP A 132 -21.83 -13.25 -26.73
N VAL A 133 -21.62 -12.95 -25.45
CA VAL A 133 -21.50 -13.96 -24.39
C VAL A 133 -22.82 -14.72 -24.22
N GLU A 134 -23.95 -14.01 -24.17
CA GLU A 134 -25.25 -14.65 -23.97
C GLU A 134 -25.72 -15.46 -25.19
N VAL A 135 -25.42 -15.05 -26.42
CA VAL A 135 -25.76 -15.86 -27.61
C VAL A 135 -24.93 -17.15 -27.67
N VAL A 136 -23.67 -17.12 -27.24
CA VAL A 136 -22.83 -18.33 -27.12
C VAL A 136 -23.36 -19.24 -26.01
N ALA A 137 -23.80 -18.68 -24.88
CA ALA A 137 -24.45 -19.46 -23.82
C ALA A 137 -25.72 -20.16 -24.33
N TRP A 138 -26.58 -19.42 -25.04
CA TRP A 138 -27.78 -19.97 -25.65
C TRP A 138 -27.47 -21.07 -26.68
N TRP A 139 -26.44 -20.91 -27.50
CA TRP A 139 -25.98 -21.94 -28.43
C TRP A 139 -25.66 -23.26 -27.72
N PHE A 140 -24.94 -23.21 -26.60
CA PHE A 140 -24.62 -24.41 -25.82
C PHE A 140 -25.86 -25.05 -25.19
N CYS A 141 -26.80 -24.24 -24.68
CA CYS A 141 -28.09 -24.75 -24.19
C CYS A 141 -28.84 -25.52 -25.28
N ASP A 142 -29.02 -24.90 -26.45
CA ASP A 142 -29.76 -25.47 -27.56
C ASP A 142 -29.08 -26.73 -28.12
N ALA A 143 -27.74 -26.72 -28.24
CA ALA A 143 -26.97 -27.89 -28.61
C ALA A 143 -27.11 -29.05 -27.61
N ALA A 144 -27.06 -28.78 -26.30
CA ALA A 144 -27.21 -29.80 -25.28
C ALA A 144 -28.63 -30.38 -25.23
N LEU A 145 -29.66 -29.57 -25.43
CA LEU A 145 -31.05 -30.03 -25.51
C LEU A 145 -31.34 -30.88 -26.76
N ARG A 146 -30.60 -30.66 -27.86
CA ARG A 146 -30.66 -31.53 -29.05
C ARG A 146 -29.92 -32.86 -28.84
N ASP A 147 -28.85 -32.86 -28.06
CA ASP A 147 -28.01 -34.05 -27.80
C ASP A 147 -28.56 -34.97 -26.70
N VAL A 148 -29.10 -34.40 -25.61
CA VAL A 148 -29.53 -35.16 -24.41
C VAL A 148 -31.05 -35.30 -24.34
N ARG A 149 -31.53 -36.55 -24.29
CA ARG A 149 -32.96 -36.84 -24.08
C ARG A 149 -33.31 -36.90 -22.59
N ALA A 150 -34.55 -36.58 -22.23
CA ALA A 150 -35.00 -36.56 -20.83
C ALA A 150 -34.73 -37.85 -20.03
N GLY A 151 -34.70 -39.02 -20.69
CA GLY A 151 -34.39 -40.31 -20.04
C GLY A 151 -32.90 -40.57 -19.78
N GLU A 152 -32.01 -39.76 -20.37
CA GLU A 152 -30.54 -39.85 -20.22
C GLU A 152 -30.01 -38.92 -19.12
N VAL A 153 -30.86 -38.02 -18.60
CA VAL A 153 -30.49 -37.04 -17.59
C VAL A 153 -30.35 -37.72 -16.23
N SER A 154 -29.22 -37.51 -15.57
CA SER A 154 -29.00 -38.04 -14.22
C SER A 154 -30.00 -37.42 -13.22
N PRO A 155 -30.45 -38.16 -12.19
CA PRO A 155 -31.36 -37.62 -11.19
C PRO A 155 -30.88 -36.32 -10.53
N ALA A 156 -29.56 -36.22 -10.26
CA ALA A 156 -28.93 -35.06 -9.65
C ALA A 156 -28.90 -33.81 -10.54
N ARG A 157 -29.16 -33.94 -11.85
CA ARG A 157 -29.08 -32.85 -12.84
C ARG A 157 -30.43 -32.54 -13.49
N ARG A 158 -31.51 -33.14 -13.00
CA ARG A 158 -32.87 -32.91 -13.50
C ARG A 158 -33.29 -31.44 -13.40
N GLY A 159 -33.01 -30.78 -12.29
CA GLY A 159 -33.32 -29.35 -12.12
C GLY A 159 -32.60 -28.46 -13.15
N LEU A 160 -31.34 -28.77 -13.47
CA LEU A 160 -30.61 -28.06 -14.52
C LEU A 160 -31.22 -28.30 -15.90
N TYR A 161 -31.59 -29.54 -16.22
CA TYR A 161 -32.27 -29.85 -17.49
C TYR A 161 -33.62 -29.16 -17.64
N GLU A 162 -34.43 -29.15 -16.57
CA GLU A 162 -35.71 -28.45 -16.54
C GLU A 162 -35.55 -26.94 -16.72
N PHE A 163 -34.53 -26.34 -16.11
CA PHE A 163 -34.16 -24.96 -16.34
C PHE A 163 -33.82 -24.69 -17.82
N LEU A 164 -33.00 -25.53 -18.46
CA LEU A 164 -32.67 -25.36 -19.89
C LEU A 164 -33.92 -25.43 -20.78
N LEU A 165 -34.86 -26.33 -20.47
CA LEU A 165 -36.15 -26.40 -21.18
C LEU A 165 -36.98 -25.12 -20.99
N GLN A 166 -37.00 -24.55 -19.78
CA GLN A 166 -37.67 -23.27 -19.52
C GLN A 166 -37.03 -22.13 -20.32
N GLN A 167 -35.70 -22.09 -20.41
CA GLN A 167 -34.98 -21.11 -21.24
C GLN A 167 -35.36 -21.28 -22.72
N GLN A 168 -35.43 -22.51 -23.23
CA GLN A 168 -35.85 -22.77 -24.61
C GLN A 168 -37.27 -22.26 -24.91
N GLU A 169 -38.21 -22.47 -23.98
CA GLU A 169 -39.57 -21.94 -24.12
C GLU A 169 -39.61 -20.41 -24.03
N GLY A 170 -38.78 -19.82 -23.16
CA GLY A 170 -38.58 -18.37 -23.07
C GLY A 170 -38.13 -17.77 -24.41
N VAL A 171 -37.10 -18.36 -25.03
CA VAL A 171 -36.56 -17.91 -26.33
C VAL A 171 -37.60 -18.08 -27.45
N ARG A 172 -38.30 -19.22 -27.50
CA ARG A 172 -39.35 -19.45 -28.52
C ARG A 172 -40.50 -18.47 -28.41
N SER A 173 -40.86 -18.09 -27.18
CA SER A 173 -41.96 -17.17 -26.92
C SER A 173 -41.54 -15.69 -26.93
N GLY A 174 -40.28 -15.37 -27.25
CA GLY A 174 -39.80 -13.98 -27.29
C GLY A 174 -39.67 -13.32 -25.91
N ARG A 175 -39.60 -14.12 -24.84
CA ARG A 175 -39.62 -13.69 -23.43
C ARG A 175 -38.30 -13.94 -22.70
N ALA A 176 -37.29 -14.48 -23.38
CA ALA A 176 -35.98 -14.66 -22.77
C ALA A 176 -35.28 -13.31 -22.57
N GLU A 177 -34.75 -13.11 -21.37
CA GLU A 177 -33.92 -11.96 -21.05
C GLU A 177 -32.69 -11.97 -21.96
N TYR A 178 -32.30 -10.82 -22.53
CA TYR A 178 -31.21 -10.67 -23.53
C TYR A 178 -31.40 -11.32 -24.88
N GLN A 179 -32.60 -11.83 -25.19
CA GLN A 179 -32.84 -12.41 -26.50
C GLN A 179 -32.57 -11.38 -27.60
N THR A 180 -31.51 -11.62 -28.38
CA THR A 180 -31.25 -10.87 -29.60
C THR A 180 -31.94 -11.57 -30.78
N PRO A 181 -32.13 -10.88 -31.92
CA PRO A 181 -32.68 -11.52 -33.12
C PRO A 181 -31.92 -12.76 -33.58
N LEU A 182 -30.64 -12.91 -33.20
CA LEU A 182 -29.80 -14.07 -33.54
C LEU A 182 -30.24 -15.35 -32.83
N TRP A 183 -30.83 -15.27 -31.63
CA TRP A 183 -31.17 -16.46 -30.83
C TRP A 183 -32.26 -17.31 -31.48
N GLY A 184 -33.18 -16.68 -32.22
CA GLY A 184 -34.22 -17.37 -32.99
C GLY A 184 -33.74 -17.89 -34.35
N LYS A 185 -32.46 -17.64 -34.69
CA LYS A 185 -31.86 -17.89 -36.02
C LYS A 185 -30.65 -18.81 -35.97
N LEU A 186 -30.47 -19.58 -34.89
CA LEU A 186 -29.34 -20.50 -34.74
C LEU A 186 -29.26 -21.58 -35.84
N GLU A 187 -30.33 -21.79 -36.60
CA GLU A 187 -30.36 -22.72 -37.74
C GLU A 187 -29.84 -22.08 -39.04
N GLU A 188 -29.72 -20.74 -39.10
CA GLU A 188 -29.17 -20.04 -40.26
C GLU A 188 -27.63 -20.19 -40.29
N PHE A 189 -27.07 -20.64 -41.42
CA PHE A 189 -25.63 -20.87 -41.59
C PHE A 189 -24.76 -19.67 -41.16
N ALA A 190 -25.14 -18.45 -41.54
CA ALA A 190 -24.40 -17.23 -41.20
C ALA A 190 -24.35 -16.96 -39.67
N THR A 191 -25.40 -17.37 -38.95
CA THR A 191 -25.47 -17.23 -37.49
C THR A 191 -24.61 -18.28 -36.80
N GLN A 192 -24.62 -19.52 -37.31
CA GLN A 192 -23.73 -20.60 -36.85
C GLN A 192 -22.26 -20.25 -37.06
N GLU A 193 -21.90 -19.74 -38.24
CA GLU A 193 -20.53 -19.30 -38.55
C GLU A 193 -20.07 -18.21 -37.58
N ARG A 194 -20.91 -17.19 -37.32
CA ARG A 194 -20.61 -16.14 -36.34
C ARG A 194 -20.39 -16.70 -34.94
N VAL A 195 -21.29 -17.56 -34.46
CA VAL A 195 -21.18 -18.14 -33.11
C VAL A 195 -19.95 -19.04 -32.99
N HIS A 196 -19.60 -19.82 -34.01
CA HIS A 196 -18.36 -20.60 -34.02
C HIS A 196 -17.11 -19.72 -33.96
N ASN A 197 -17.09 -18.59 -34.67
CA ASN A 197 -15.98 -17.63 -34.57
C ASN A 197 -15.87 -17.05 -33.16
N LEU A 198 -17.00 -16.65 -32.55
CA LEU A 198 -17.02 -16.19 -31.16
C LEU A 198 -16.50 -17.25 -30.18
N ILE A 199 -16.89 -18.52 -30.34
CA ILE A 199 -16.38 -19.62 -29.51
C ILE A 199 -14.86 -19.75 -29.69
N ALA A 200 -14.34 -19.69 -30.91
CA ALA A 200 -12.90 -19.77 -31.17
C ALA A 200 -12.13 -18.60 -30.52
N ASP A 201 -12.68 -17.38 -30.61
CA ASP A 201 -12.12 -16.20 -29.97
C ASP A 201 -12.14 -16.35 -28.44
N PHE A 202 -13.26 -16.83 -27.86
CA PHE A 202 -13.43 -17.02 -26.42
C PHE A 202 -12.44 -18.01 -25.82
N VAL A 203 -12.10 -19.09 -26.54
CA VAL A 203 -11.10 -20.07 -26.09
C VAL A 203 -9.72 -19.45 -25.89
N THR A 204 -9.37 -18.47 -26.72
CA THR A 204 -8.04 -17.82 -26.71
C THR A 204 -8.04 -16.46 -26.02
N SER A 205 -9.21 -16.01 -25.55
CA SER A 205 -9.40 -14.73 -24.88
C SER A 205 -8.72 -14.68 -23.51
N GLU A 206 -8.32 -13.47 -23.09
CA GLU A 206 -7.90 -13.17 -21.72
C GLU A 206 -9.10 -13.06 -20.74
N ASP A 207 -10.34 -13.07 -21.24
CA ASP A 207 -11.56 -13.06 -20.42
C ASP A 207 -11.91 -14.43 -19.82
N ALA A 208 -11.89 -14.53 -18.49
CA ALA A 208 -12.18 -15.76 -17.75
C ALA A 208 -13.65 -16.23 -17.88
N GLU A 209 -14.62 -15.31 -18.00
CA GLU A 209 -16.04 -15.65 -18.20
C GLU A 209 -16.22 -16.35 -19.55
N ALA A 210 -15.60 -15.80 -20.59
CA ALA A 210 -15.63 -16.35 -21.94
C ALA A 210 -15.01 -17.77 -21.99
N ARG A 211 -13.82 -17.94 -21.41
CA ARG A 211 -13.13 -19.24 -21.37
C ARG A 211 -13.94 -20.30 -20.60
N LEU A 212 -14.49 -19.94 -19.44
CA LEU A 212 -15.31 -20.85 -18.64
C LEU A 212 -16.62 -21.19 -19.32
N LEU A 213 -17.28 -20.22 -19.97
CA LEU A 213 -18.51 -20.47 -20.71
C LEU A 213 -18.30 -21.53 -21.79
N VAL A 214 -17.22 -21.42 -22.58
CA VAL A 214 -16.93 -22.43 -23.60
C VAL A 214 -16.63 -23.78 -22.98
N ARG A 215 -15.81 -23.84 -21.92
CA ARG A 215 -15.47 -25.09 -21.24
C ARG A 215 -16.72 -25.80 -20.69
N MET A 216 -17.55 -25.06 -19.96
CA MET A 216 -18.77 -25.57 -19.36
C MET A 216 -19.81 -25.93 -20.42
N GLY A 217 -19.96 -25.09 -21.45
CA GLY A 217 -20.87 -25.29 -22.56
C GLY A 217 -20.56 -26.54 -23.38
N MET A 218 -19.28 -26.78 -23.71
CA MET A 218 -18.84 -27.98 -24.43
C MET A 218 -19.07 -29.27 -23.63
N ALA A 219 -18.92 -29.20 -22.30
CA ALA A 219 -19.14 -30.34 -21.41
C ALA A 219 -20.61 -30.51 -20.98
N LEU A 220 -21.50 -29.56 -21.30
CA LEU A 220 -22.87 -29.52 -20.78
C LEU A 220 -23.65 -30.82 -21.01
N PRO A 221 -23.60 -31.50 -22.18
CA PRO A 221 -24.27 -32.78 -22.35
C PRO A 221 -23.77 -33.88 -21.39
N ALA A 222 -22.45 -33.97 -21.19
CA ALA A 222 -21.83 -34.93 -20.27
C ALA A 222 -22.16 -34.59 -18.81
N VAL A 223 -22.22 -33.29 -18.47
CA VAL A 223 -22.66 -32.82 -17.15
C VAL A 223 -24.12 -33.23 -16.88
N LEU A 224 -25.04 -33.08 -17.86
CA LEU A 224 -26.45 -33.47 -17.70
C LEU A 224 -26.62 -34.99 -17.50
N ARG A 225 -25.85 -35.80 -18.23
CA ARG A 225 -25.81 -37.27 -18.05
C ARG A 225 -25.16 -37.70 -16.73
N GLY A 226 -24.41 -36.81 -16.08
CA GLY A 226 -23.69 -37.09 -14.84
C GLY A 226 -22.33 -37.74 -15.05
N ASP A 227 -21.81 -37.73 -16.28
CA ASP A 227 -20.53 -38.33 -16.66
C ASP A 227 -19.34 -37.48 -16.19
N VAL A 228 -19.56 -36.17 -16.01
CA VAL A 228 -18.53 -35.19 -15.61
C VAL A 228 -19.02 -34.39 -14.40
N ASP A 229 -18.14 -34.20 -13.42
CA ASP A 229 -18.39 -33.30 -12.31
C ASP A 229 -18.12 -31.84 -12.73
N PRO A 230 -19.14 -30.97 -12.78
CA PRO A 230 -18.98 -29.56 -13.14
C PRO A 230 -18.10 -28.78 -12.16
N ALA A 231 -18.02 -29.18 -10.88
CA ALA A 231 -17.16 -28.49 -9.91
C ALA A 231 -15.68 -28.68 -10.23
N ALA A 232 -15.27 -29.92 -10.52
CA ALA A 232 -13.92 -30.24 -10.96
C ALA A 232 -13.54 -29.49 -12.26
N LEU A 233 -14.46 -29.41 -13.22
CA LEU A 233 -14.23 -28.74 -14.51
C LEU A 233 -14.02 -27.22 -14.38
N ARG A 234 -14.74 -26.57 -13.47
CA ARG A 234 -14.53 -25.15 -13.14
C ARG A 234 -13.18 -24.91 -12.46
N ALA A 235 -12.81 -25.79 -11.52
CA ALA A 235 -11.58 -25.65 -10.75
C ALA A 235 -10.31 -25.85 -11.59
N GLU A 236 -10.40 -26.55 -12.72
CA GLU A 236 -9.27 -26.83 -13.60
C GLU A 236 -8.54 -25.55 -14.04
N GLY A 237 -7.24 -25.48 -13.76
CA GLY A 237 -6.38 -24.36 -14.12
C GLY A 237 -6.65 -23.06 -13.34
N GLY A 238 -7.44 -23.09 -12.27
CA GLY A 238 -7.69 -21.92 -11.40
C GLY A 238 -8.58 -20.83 -12.01
N VAL A 239 -9.14 -21.05 -13.21
CA VAL A 239 -9.89 -20.05 -13.98
C VAL A 239 -11.17 -19.59 -13.26
N VAL A 240 -11.77 -20.44 -12.43
CA VAL A 240 -12.95 -20.05 -11.64
C VAL A 240 -12.66 -18.95 -10.63
N GLY A 241 -11.47 -18.93 -10.00
CA GLY A 241 -11.08 -17.83 -9.11
C GLY A 241 -10.89 -16.52 -9.87
N GLU A 242 -10.30 -16.58 -11.07
CA GLU A 242 -10.19 -15.44 -11.96
C GLU A 242 -11.57 -14.90 -12.36
N TYR A 243 -12.48 -15.77 -12.78
CA TYR A 243 -13.88 -15.41 -13.09
C TYR A 243 -14.58 -14.73 -11.91
N LEU A 244 -14.48 -15.29 -10.70
CA LEU A 244 -15.09 -14.70 -9.51
C LEU A 244 -14.52 -13.33 -9.15
N GLY A 245 -13.30 -13.00 -9.59
CA GLY A 245 -12.68 -11.68 -9.40
C GLY A 245 -12.85 -10.70 -10.57
N THR A 246 -13.07 -11.18 -11.80
CA THR A 246 -13.05 -10.35 -13.02
C THR A 246 -14.32 -10.41 -13.86
N ALA A 247 -15.31 -11.23 -13.50
CA ALA A 247 -16.58 -11.32 -14.21
C ALA A 247 -17.21 -9.93 -14.37
N MET A 248 -17.99 -9.76 -15.45
CA MET A 248 -18.65 -8.50 -15.73
C MET A 248 -19.45 -8.02 -14.51
N GLY A 249 -19.16 -6.79 -14.07
CA GLY A 249 -19.80 -6.17 -12.91
C GLY A 249 -19.08 -6.37 -11.58
N VAL A 250 -18.36 -7.48 -11.38
CA VAL A 250 -17.64 -7.74 -10.12
C VAL A 250 -16.61 -6.64 -9.78
N PRO A 251 -15.77 -6.14 -10.71
CA PRO A 251 -14.85 -5.04 -10.40
C PRO A 251 -15.57 -3.77 -9.90
N HIS A 252 -16.79 -3.51 -10.38
CA HIS A 252 -17.59 -2.36 -9.97
C HIS A 252 -18.14 -2.52 -8.54
N THR A 253 -18.71 -3.69 -8.22
CA THR A 253 -19.22 -3.97 -6.87
C THR A 253 -18.09 -4.12 -5.87
N VAL A 254 -16.96 -4.71 -6.22
CA VAL A 254 -15.73 -4.69 -5.40
C VAL A 254 -15.28 -3.25 -5.14
N ALA A 255 -15.29 -2.37 -6.14
CA ALA A 255 -14.95 -0.95 -5.94
C ALA A 255 -15.95 -0.23 -5.01
N ALA A 256 -17.24 -0.53 -5.11
CA ALA A 256 -18.27 -0.04 -4.21
C ALA A 256 -18.07 -0.56 -2.78
N LEU A 257 -17.83 -1.86 -2.61
CA LEU A 257 -17.52 -2.51 -1.33
C LEU A 257 -16.32 -1.84 -0.66
N LYS A 258 -15.20 -1.73 -1.39
CA LYS A 258 -13.99 -1.05 -0.92
C LYS A 258 -14.29 0.38 -0.52
N ARG A 259 -15.10 1.11 -1.30
CA ARG A 259 -15.45 2.49 -0.98
C ARG A 259 -16.26 2.60 0.30
N TYR A 260 -17.26 1.74 0.48
CA TYR A 260 -18.07 1.69 1.70
C TYR A 260 -17.20 1.38 2.93
N LEU A 261 -16.39 0.31 2.85
CA LEU A 261 -15.47 -0.09 3.93
C LEU A 261 -14.45 0.99 4.26
N THR A 262 -13.92 1.70 3.26
CA THR A 262 -12.99 2.82 3.46
C THR A 262 -13.63 3.92 4.30
N MET A 263 -14.88 4.29 4.01
CA MET A 263 -15.62 5.31 4.78
C MET A 263 -15.94 4.80 6.19
N LEU A 264 -16.42 3.56 6.29
CA LEU A 264 -16.78 2.93 7.56
C LEU A 264 -15.57 2.83 8.50
N ALA A 265 -14.46 2.28 8.02
CA ALA A 265 -13.22 2.13 8.78
C ALA A 265 -12.54 3.47 9.09
N HIS A 266 -12.74 4.49 8.25
CA HIS A 266 -12.28 5.84 8.56
C HIS A 266 -13.08 6.46 9.71
N LYS A 267 -14.41 6.26 9.75
CA LYS A 267 -15.23 6.72 10.87
C LYS A 267 -14.94 5.90 12.14
N TYR A 268 -14.87 4.59 12.00
CA TYR A 268 -14.70 3.60 13.06
C TYR A 268 -13.47 2.72 12.81
N PRO A 269 -12.27 3.12 13.26
CA PRO A 269 -11.04 2.41 12.96
C PRO A 269 -10.81 1.13 13.78
N ASP A 270 -11.63 0.85 14.79
CA ASP A 270 -11.43 -0.27 15.73
C ASP A 270 -12.56 -1.31 15.66
N LEU A 271 -13.11 -1.56 14.46
CA LEU A 271 -14.18 -2.53 14.26
C LEU A 271 -13.67 -3.98 14.21
N GLU A 272 -14.51 -4.92 14.65
CA GLU A 272 -14.30 -6.37 14.56
C GLU A 272 -15.07 -6.95 13.37
N TYR A 273 -14.34 -7.53 12.42
CA TYR A 273 -14.89 -8.07 11.18
C TYR A 273 -14.95 -9.60 11.22
N LEU A 274 -15.99 -10.15 10.62
CA LEU A 274 -16.15 -11.56 10.29
C LEU A 274 -16.47 -11.67 8.80
N GLU A 275 -15.73 -12.49 8.06
CA GLU A 275 -16.04 -12.81 6.66
C GLU A 275 -16.55 -14.24 6.57
N LEU A 276 -17.75 -14.40 5.99
CA LEU A 276 -18.42 -15.69 5.77
C LEU A 276 -18.06 -16.23 4.38
N GLY A 277 -17.68 -17.50 4.31
CA GLY A 277 -17.41 -18.19 3.05
C GLY A 277 -16.30 -17.56 2.24
N ALA A 278 -15.18 -17.21 2.90
CA ALA A 278 -14.11 -16.43 2.32
C ALA A 278 -13.32 -17.17 1.20
N GLY A 279 -13.49 -18.49 1.06
CA GLY A 279 -13.03 -19.27 -0.09
C GLY A 279 -11.52 -19.25 -0.26
N VAL A 280 -11.04 -18.73 -1.39
CA VAL A 280 -9.60 -18.53 -1.69
C VAL A 280 -9.11 -17.11 -1.38
N GLY A 281 -9.96 -16.28 -0.75
CA GLY A 281 -9.62 -14.94 -0.28
C GLY A 281 -9.78 -13.81 -1.29
N ASP A 282 -10.56 -14.00 -2.36
CA ASP A 282 -10.74 -12.98 -3.41
C ASP A 282 -11.36 -11.68 -2.87
N ALA A 283 -12.49 -11.78 -2.15
CA ALA A 283 -13.08 -10.65 -1.45
C ALA A 283 -12.18 -10.16 -0.31
N THR A 284 -11.57 -11.07 0.45
CA THR A 284 -10.65 -10.77 1.56
C THR A 284 -9.54 -9.82 1.15
N ARG A 285 -8.88 -10.02 -0.01
CA ARG A 285 -7.83 -9.11 -0.51
C ARG A 285 -8.33 -7.68 -0.63
N HIS A 286 -9.53 -7.51 -1.19
CA HIS A 286 -10.13 -6.20 -1.41
C HIS A 286 -10.61 -5.55 -0.11
N VAL A 287 -11.20 -6.34 0.79
CA VAL A 287 -11.60 -5.89 2.12
C VAL A 287 -10.39 -5.43 2.92
N LEU A 288 -9.35 -6.27 3.03
CA LEU A 288 -8.13 -5.94 3.76
C LEU A 288 -7.41 -4.74 3.15
N ASP A 289 -7.38 -4.58 1.81
CA ASP A 289 -6.85 -3.37 1.17
C ASP A 289 -7.63 -2.10 1.55
N ALA A 290 -8.95 -2.17 1.70
CA ALA A 290 -9.75 -1.04 2.20
C ALA A 290 -9.46 -0.73 3.68
N LEU A 291 -9.10 -1.75 4.47
CA LEU A 291 -8.78 -1.62 5.90
C LEU A 291 -7.32 -1.24 6.17
N ASP A 292 -6.40 -1.40 5.22
CA ASP A 292 -4.95 -1.14 5.39
C ASP A 292 -4.63 0.36 5.60
N GLY A 293 -5.65 1.23 5.38
CA GLY A 293 -5.61 2.66 5.65
C GLY A 293 -5.64 3.52 4.38
N CYS A 294 -6.84 3.77 3.84
CA CYS A 294 -7.13 4.70 2.72
C CYS A 294 -5.98 4.87 1.70
N ALA A 295 -5.64 3.83 0.95
CA ALA A 295 -4.80 3.82 -0.26
C ALA A 295 -3.40 4.49 -0.24
N LYS A 296 -2.99 5.13 0.86
CA LYS A 296 -1.76 5.95 0.92
C LYS A 296 -0.98 5.80 2.23
N TYR A 297 -1.53 5.15 3.26
CA TYR A 297 -0.92 5.16 4.59
C TYR A 297 -1.12 3.82 5.31
N ARG A 298 -0.02 3.19 5.77
CA ARG A 298 -0.01 1.86 6.42
C ARG A 298 -0.42 1.92 7.89
N TYR A 299 -1.70 2.11 8.15
CA TYR A 299 -2.26 1.91 9.49
C TYR A 299 -3.55 1.09 9.37
N PRO A 300 -3.56 -0.16 9.86
CA PRO A 300 -4.75 -1.00 9.79
C PRO A 300 -5.86 -0.35 10.63
N LYS A 301 -6.98 -0.03 9.97
CA LYS A 301 -8.20 0.52 10.55
C LYS A 301 -9.16 -0.63 10.93
N VAL A 302 -8.65 -1.58 11.70
CA VAL A 302 -9.37 -2.78 12.12
C VAL A 302 -8.84 -3.25 13.47
N LYS A 303 -9.75 -3.70 14.35
CA LYS A 303 -9.40 -4.33 15.63
C LYS A 303 -9.11 -5.81 15.47
N SER A 304 -9.91 -6.51 14.67
CA SER A 304 -9.68 -7.92 14.30
C SER A 304 -10.43 -8.28 13.03
N TYR A 305 -9.90 -9.22 12.27
CA TYR A 305 -10.49 -9.79 11.07
C TYR A 305 -10.55 -11.32 11.21
N THR A 306 -11.76 -11.86 11.29
CA THR A 306 -12.00 -13.31 11.38
C THR A 306 -12.38 -13.84 10.01
N TYR A 307 -11.44 -14.53 9.37
CA TYR A 307 -11.61 -15.22 8.12
C TYR A 307 -12.28 -16.58 8.37
N THR A 308 -13.42 -16.85 7.73
CA THR A 308 -14.13 -18.12 7.91
C THR A 308 -14.57 -18.77 6.63
N ASP A 309 -14.60 -20.10 6.68
CA ASP A 309 -15.13 -20.97 5.63
C ASP A 309 -15.67 -22.25 6.29
N ALA A 310 -16.50 -23.01 5.57
CA ALA A 310 -17.10 -24.26 6.05
C ALA A 310 -16.05 -25.38 6.26
N SER A 311 -14.85 -25.21 5.68
CA SER A 311 -13.70 -26.10 5.89
C SER A 311 -12.40 -25.30 6.07
N ASP A 312 -11.36 -25.94 6.61
CA ASP A 312 -10.04 -25.32 6.80
C ASP A 312 -9.11 -25.43 5.57
N ALA A 313 -9.63 -25.91 4.44
CA ALA A 313 -8.84 -26.26 3.26
C ALA A 313 -7.98 -25.12 2.71
N THR A 314 -8.41 -23.87 2.87
CA THR A 314 -7.72 -22.67 2.36
C THR A 314 -6.95 -21.90 3.43
N PHE A 315 -7.05 -22.30 4.71
CA PHE A 315 -6.54 -21.49 5.83
C PHE A 315 -5.01 -21.37 5.84
N ALA A 316 -4.29 -22.43 5.47
CA ALA A 316 -2.82 -22.37 5.40
C ALA A 316 -2.34 -21.40 4.32
N ALA A 317 -3.00 -21.38 3.17
CA ALA A 317 -2.70 -20.45 2.09
C ALA A 317 -3.06 -19.01 2.49
N ALA A 318 -4.24 -18.80 3.08
CA ALA A 318 -4.69 -17.49 3.56
C ALA A 318 -3.76 -16.93 4.66
N ALA A 319 -3.34 -17.76 5.63
CA ALA A 319 -2.43 -17.35 6.69
C ALA A 319 -1.06 -16.91 6.15
N SER A 320 -0.55 -17.61 5.12
CA SER A 320 0.69 -17.23 4.44
C SER A 320 0.52 -15.95 3.61
N GLU A 321 -0.61 -15.79 2.92
CA GLU A 321 -0.85 -14.63 2.06
C GLU A 321 -1.06 -13.35 2.88
N PHE A 322 -1.80 -13.45 3.98
CA PHE A 322 -2.17 -12.33 4.84
C PHE A 322 -1.29 -12.19 6.09
N GLU A 323 -0.10 -12.80 6.09
CA GLU A 323 0.85 -12.79 7.22
C GLU A 323 1.15 -11.38 7.74
N LYS A 324 1.14 -10.36 6.84
CA LYS A 324 1.36 -8.95 7.20
C LYS A 324 0.41 -8.42 8.29
N TRP A 325 -0.77 -9.02 8.44
CA TRP A 325 -1.78 -8.62 9.42
C TRP A 325 -1.52 -9.18 10.82
N GLY A 326 -0.63 -10.17 10.94
CA GLY A 326 -0.19 -10.73 12.22
C GLY A 326 -1.37 -11.09 13.13
N SER A 327 -1.36 -10.57 14.36
CA SER A 327 -2.40 -10.84 15.37
C SER A 327 -3.77 -10.24 15.06
N LEU A 328 -3.90 -9.38 14.04
CA LEU A 328 -5.18 -8.81 13.63
C LEU A 328 -6.00 -9.77 12.75
N PHE A 329 -5.38 -10.79 12.18
CA PHE A 329 -6.03 -11.75 11.27
C PHE A 329 -6.07 -13.13 11.91
N GLU A 330 -7.26 -13.72 12.00
CA GLU A 330 -7.44 -15.11 12.46
C GLU A 330 -8.31 -15.91 11.48
N THR A 331 -8.05 -17.22 11.41
CA THR A 331 -8.85 -18.17 10.61
C THR A 331 -9.67 -19.06 11.53
N ARG A 332 -10.96 -19.25 11.25
CA ARG A 332 -11.88 -20.10 12.04
C ARG A 332 -12.83 -20.85 11.10
N VAL A 333 -13.05 -22.14 11.34
CA VAL A 333 -14.09 -22.89 10.61
C VAL A 333 -15.46 -22.40 11.06
N LEU A 334 -16.33 -22.08 10.10
CA LEU A 334 -17.72 -21.71 10.32
C LEU A 334 -18.57 -22.13 9.12
N ASP A 335 -19.43 -23.12 9.34
CA ASP A 335 -20.61 -23.37 8.54
C ASP A 335 -21.76 -22.51 9.08
N ILE A 336 -22.19 -21.51 8.31
CA ILE A 336 -23.22 -20.57 8.71
C ILE A 336 -24.62 -21.20 8.83
N GLU A 337 -24.85 -22.36 8.19
CA GLU A 337 -26.10 -23.12 8.31
C GLU A 337 -26.10 -24.04 9.54
N GLY A 338 -24.93 -24.27 10.13
CA GLY A 338 -24.73 -25.12 11.31
C GLY A 338 -25.04 -24.43 12.64
N ASP A 339 -24.94 -25.20 13.73
CA ASP A 339 -25.11 -24.67 15.09
C ASP A 339 -23.91 -23.81 15.51
N LEU A 340 -24.14 -22.52 15.74
CA LEU A 340 -23.08 -21.57 16.11
C LEU A 340 -22.40 -21.92 17.44
N GLY A 341 -23.14 -22.52 18.38
CA GLY A 341 -22.62 -22.86 19.70
C GLY A 341 -21.58 -23.99 19.65
N ALA A 342 -21.89 -25.05 18.93
CA ALA A 342 -21.01 -26.18 18.67
C ALA A 342 -19.73 -25.78 17.93
N GLN A 343 -19.80 -24.73 17.12
CA GLN A 343 -18.68 -24.19 16.35
C GLN A 343 -17.84 -23.15 17.13
N GLY A 344 -18.17 -22.90 18.40
CA GLY A 344 -17.41 -22.00 19.27
C GLY A 344 -17.72 -20.52 19.07
N PHE A 345 -18.86 -20.19 18.46
CA PHE A 345 -19.35 -18.82 18.27
C PHE A 345 -20.45 -18.43 19.28
N ALA A 346 -20.75 -19.28 20.27
CA ALA A 346 -21.70 -18.96 21.33
C ALA A 346 -21.37 -17.62 22.02
N GLY A 347 -22.29 -16.65 21.91
CA GLY A 347 -22.15 -15.33 22.53
C GLY A 347 -21.10 -14.42 21.88
N ARG A 348 -20.47 -14.85 20.77
CA ARG A 348 -19.48 -14.05 20.04
C ARG A 348 -20.21 -13.08 19.13
N GLN A 349 -19.84 -11.79 19.19
CA GLN A 349 -20.47 -10.75 18.39
C GLN A 349 -19.42 -9.90 17.67
N PHE A 350 -19.76 -9.47 16.47
CA PHE A 350 -18.93 -8.68 15.57
C PHE A 350 -19.62 -7.35 15.23
N ASP A 351 -18.81 -6.38 14.79
CA ASP A 351 -19.31 -5.12 14.24
C ASP A 351 -19.82 -5.29 12.82
N VAL A 352 -19.06 -6.03 12.02
CA VAL A 352 -19.27 -6.16 10.59
C VAL A 352 -19.17 -7.62 10.23
N VAL A 353 -20.22 -8.13 9.61
CA VAL A 353 -20.23 -9.43 8.96
C VAL A 353 -20.27 -9.18 7.46
N ILE A 354 -19.36 -9.80 6.71
CA ILE A 354 -19.25 -9.69 5.25
C ILE A 354 -19.58 -11.05 4.65
N SER A 355 -20.49 -11.08 3.69
CA SER A 355 -20.74 -12.25 2.82
C SER A 355 -20.47 -11.84 1.39
N ALA A 356 -19.55 -12.52 0.73
CA ALA A 356 -19.27 -12.34 -0.70
C ALA A 356 -19.63 -13.62 -1.46
N HIS A 357 -20.79 -13.62 -2.11
CA HIS A 357 -21.32 -14.72 -2.91
C HIS A 357 -21.48 -16.03 -2.12
N SER A 358 -21.79 -15.95 -0.83
CA SER A 358 -21.86 -17.10 0.09
C SER A 358 -23.28 -17.35 0.58
N LEU A 359 -23.91 -16.38 1.23
CA LEU A 359 -25.26 -16.52 1.79
C LEU A 359 -26.31 -16.81 0.71
N GLY A 360 -26.17 -16.20 -0.47
CA GLY A 360 -27.08 -16.47 -1.58
C GLY A 360 -26.99 -17.89 -2.15
N GLY A 361 -25.98 -18.68 -1.75
CA GLY A 361 -25.77 -20.07 -2.16
C GLY A 361 -26.15 -21.12 -1.09
N CYS A 362 -26.56 -20.69 0.11
CA CYS A 362 -26.99 -21.58 1.19
C CYS A 362 -28.27 -22.36 0.83
N VAL A 363 -28.42 -23.56 1.38
CA VAL A 363 -29.62 -24.38 1.19
C VAL A 363 -30.80 -23.75 1.93
N ASP A 364 -30.57 -23.24 3.14
CA ASP A 364 -31.53 -22.49 3.94
C ASP A 364 -31.00 -21.07 4.22
N VAL A 365 -31.29 -20.17 3.29
CA VAL A 365 -30.92 -18.74 3.39
C VAL A 365 -31.54 -18.09 4.63
N GLU A 366 -32.73 -18.51 5.07
CA GLU A 366 -33.40 -17.94 6.24
C GLU A 366 -32.63 -18.29 7.52
N ALA A 367 -32.24 -19.55 7.67
CA ALA A 367 -31.42 -20.00 8.79
C ALA A 367 -30.04 -19.32 8.80
N ALA A 368 -29.40 -19.22 7.63
CA ALA A 368 -28.10 -18.57 7.48
C ALA A 368 -28.15 -17.07 7.85
N VAL A 369 -29.18 -16.34 7.41
CA VAL A 369 -29.39 -14.93 7.78
C VAL A 369 -29.71 -14.78 9.28
N ALA A 370 -30.48 -15.69 9.88
CA ALA A 370 -30.74 -15.69 11.32
C ALA A 370 -29.44 -15.90 12.13
N ASN A 371 -28.56 -16.78 11.68
CA ASN A 371 -27.26 -17.00 12.30
C ASN A 371 -26.33 -15.80 12.10
N ALA A 372 -26.27 -15.22 10.90
CA ALA A 372 -25.52 -13.99 10.64
C ALA A 372 -26.00 -12.83 11.54
N ARG A 373 -27.31 -12.74 11.79
CA ARG A 373 -27.90 -11.79 12.74
C ARG A 373 -27.42 -12.02 14.17
N ALA A 374 -27.34 -13.27 14.63
CA ALA A 374 -26.91 -13.61 15.98
C ALA A 374 -25.44 -13.26 16.25
N LEU A 375 -24.62 -13.27 15.19
CA LEU A 375 -23.20 -12.89 15.21
C LEU A 375 -22.98 -11.36 15.20
N LEU A 376 -24.03 -10.55 15.01
CA LEU A 376 -23.92 -9.09 14.98
C LEU A 376 -24.41 -8.44 16.28
N ARG A 377 -23.62 -7.48 16.78
CA ARG A 377 -24.05 -6.62 17.90
C ARG A 377 -25.11 -5.60 17.48
N PRO A 378 -25.87 -5.00 18.41
CA PRO A 378 -26.77 -3.89 18.09
C PRO A 378 -26.03 -2.74 17.37
N GLY A 379 -26.54 -2.33 16.22
CA GLY A 379 -25.88 -1.35 15.34
C GLY A 379 -24.83 -1.92 14.38
N GLY A 380 -24.50 -3.21 14.50
CA GLY A 380 -23.59 -3.91 13.58
C GLY A 380 -24.15 -4.01 12.16
N LYS A 381 -23.26 -4.18 11.19
CA LYS A 381 -23.55 -4.17 9.75
C LYS A 381 -23.36 -5.55 9.13
N LEU A 382 -24.36 -6.01 8.38
CA LEU A 382 -24.20 -7.10 7.42
C LEU A 382 -23.97 -6.49 6.03
N ILE A 383 -22.81 -6.76 5.45
CA ILE A 383 -22.46 -6.33 4.10
C ILE A 383 -22.55 -7.55 3.18
N LEU A 384 -23.41 -7.46 2.19
CA LEU A 384 -23.67 -8.50 1.21
C LEU A 384 -23.10 -8.05 -0.14
N LEU A 385 -22.18 -8.83 -0.69
CA LEU A 385 -21.81 -8.78 -2.10
C LEU A 385 -22.42 -10.04 -2.73
N GLU A 386 -23.60 -9.91 -3.34
CA GLU A 386 -24.38 -11.05 -3.82
C GLU A 386 -24.83 -10.86 -5.27
N ALA A 387 -25.05 -11.97 -5.96
CA ALA A 387 -25.76 -11.93 -7.23
C ALA A 387 -27.23 -11.60 -6.95
N THR A 388 -27.75 -10.60 -7.64
CA THR A 388 -29.15 -10.15 -7.56
C THR A 388 -29.89 -10.36 -8.88
N ASN A 389 -29.15 -10.60 -9.95
CA ASN A 389 -29.65 -11.12 -11.21
C ASN A 389 -28.61 -12.13 -11.76
N LEU A 390 -29.07 -13.26 -12.30
CA LEU A 390 -28.19 -14.25 -12.92
C LEU A 390 -28.59 -14.41 -14.37
N HIS A 391 -27.71 -13.95 -15.26
CA HIS A 391 -27.88 -14.17 -16.69
C HIS A 391 -27.65 -15.66 -17.06
N LEU A 392 -27.99 -16.02 -18.30
CA LEU A 392 -27.90 -17.40 -18.77
C LEU A 392 -26.47 -17.93 -18.75
N SER A 393 -25.50 -17.14 -19.23
CA SER A 393 -24.08 -17.51 -19.20
C SER A 393 -23.57 -17.85 -17.79
N ALA A 394 -23.84 -17.00 -16.79
CA ALA A 394 -23.46 -17.23 -15.40
C ALA A 394 -24.16 -18.47 -14.81
N SER A 395 -25.45 -18.66 -15.12
CA SER A 395 -26.24 -19.83 -14.69
C SER A 395 -25.64 -21.14 -15.24
N LEU A 396 -25.15 -21.13 -16.48
CA LEU A 396 -24.45 -22.28 -17.09
C LEU A 396 -23.09 -22.52 -16.46
N ILE A 397 -22.27 -21.48 -16.31
CA ILE A 397 -20.93 -21.60 -15.71
C ILE A 397 -21.05 -22.19 -14.31
N LEU A 398 -21.92 -21.61 -13.48
CA LEU A 398 -22.13 -22.03 -12.09
C LEU A 398 -23.01 -23.28 -11.96
N THR A 399 -23.60 -23.77 -13.05
CA THR A 399 -24.58 -24.87 -13.06
C THR A 399 -25.72 -24.65 -12.07
N ARG A 400 -26.17 -23.39 -11.93
CA ARG A 400 -27.17 -22.96 -10.96
C ARG A 400 -28.50 -22.67 -11.67
N PRO A 401 -29.50 -23.56 -11.56
CA PRO A 401 -30.79 -23.42 -12.26
C PRO A 401 -31.75 -22.46 -11.58
N GLU A 402 -31.51 -22.12 -10.31
CA GLU A 402 -32.38 -21.24 -9.53
C GLU A 402 -31.99 -19.77 -9.76
N PRO A 403 -32.98 -18.87 -9.96
CA PRO A 403 -32.70 -17.46 -10.08
C PRO A 403 -32.04 -16.94 -8.79
N ALA A 404 -31.17 -15.94 -8.96
CA ALA A 404 -30.68 -15.18 -7.81
C ALA A 404 -31.84 -14.48 -7.10
N MET A 405 -31.73 -14.32 -5.79
CA MET A 405 -32.65 -13.48 -5.03
C MET A 405 -32.47 -12.03 -5.44
N GLN A 406 -33.56 -11.39 -5.85
CA GLN A 406 -33.57 -9.96 -6.14
C GLN A 406 -33.44 -9.15 -4.85
N GLU A 407 -33.03 -7.90 -4.98
CA GLU A 407 -32.82 -6.98 -3.85
C GLU A 407 -34.02 -6.89 -2.90
N HIS A 408 -35.25 -6.76 -3.42
CA HIS A 408 -36.45 -6.72 -2.59
C HIS A 408 -36.67 -8.02 -1.79
N GLN A 409 -36.27 -9.18 -2.34
CA GLN A 409 -36.37 -10.46 -1.65
C GLN A 409 -35.33 -10.55 -0.53
N TRP A 410 -34.14 -9.98 -0.74
CA TRP A 410 -33.14 -9.82 0.32
C TRP A 410 -33.67 -8.93 1.44
N GLU A 411 -34.26 -7.78 1.13
CA GLU A 411 -34.89 -6.90 2.13
C GLU A 411 -35.97 -7.63 2.95
N ASP A 412 -36.82 -8.42 2.29
CA ASP A 412 -37.87 -9.20 2.93
C ASP A 412 -37.30 -10.27 3.88
N VAL A 413 -36.22 -10.95 3.52
CA VAL A 413 -35.56 -11.94 4.40
C VAL A 413 -34.87 -11.23 5.57
N LEU A 414 -34.09 -10.18 5.29
CA LEU A 414 -33.36 -9.42 6.30
C LEU A 414 -34.30 -8.81 7.35
N SER A 415 -35.40 -8.20 6.91
CA SER A 415 -36.39 -7.59 7.81
C SER A 415 -37.05 -8.61 8.75
N ARG A 416 -37.38 -9.81 8.25
CA ARG A 416 -37.97 -10.90 9.07
C ARG A 416 -37.03 -11.41 10.14
N HIS A 417 -35.71 -11.29 9.94
CA HIS A 417 -34.68 -11.66 10.91
C HIS A 417 -34.14 -10.47 11.71
N GLY A 418 -34.85 -9.35 11.75
CA GLY A 418 -34.55 -8.25 12.67
C GLY A 418 -33.39 -7.36 12.24
N PHE A 419 -33.15 -7.24 10.93
CA PHE A 419 -32.41 -6.14 10.33
C PHE A 419 -33.35 -4.96 10.00
N GLY A 420 -32.79 -3.75 9.91
CA GLY A 420 -33.49 -2.59 9.36
C GLY A 420 -33.53 -2.57 7.83
N ALA A 421 -34.07 -1.49 7.26
CA ALA A 421 -33.95 -1.21 5.82
C ALA A 421 -32.48 -1.12 5.39
N LEU A 422 -32.21 -1.33 4.10
CA LEU A 422 -30.85 -1.19 3.57
C LEU A 422 -30.34 0.24 3.76
N GLU A 423 -29.17 0.37 4.37
CA GLU A 423 -28.47 1.65 4.52
C GLU A 423 -27.67 2.01 3.27
N ALA A 424 -27.34 1.01 2.46
CA ALA A 424 -26.73 1.18 1.15
C ALA A 424 -27.14 0.03 0.23
N SER A 425 -27.41 0.36 -1.02
CA SER A 425 -27.54 -0.60 -2.10
C SER A 425 -26.92 -0.01 -3.36
N ALA A 426 -26.00 -0.73 -3.99
CA ALA A 426 -25.31 -0.29 -5.19
C ALA A 426 -25.19 -1.46 -6.19
N PRO A 427 -25.91 -1.41 -7.33
CA PRO A 427 -25.72 -2.37 -8.40
C PRO A 427 -24.36 -2.13 -9.07
N ASP A 428 -23.77 -3.20 -9.61
CA ASP A 428 -22.56 -3.16 -10.44
C ASP A 428 -22.65 -2.21 -11.63
N VAL A 429 -23.80 -2.14 -12.31
CA VAL A 429 -24.05 -1.26 -13.45
C VAL A 429 -25.46 -0.68 -13.44
N LEU A 430 -25.65 0.47 -14.12
CA LEU A 430 -26.95 1.16 -14.19
C LEU A 430 -27.91 0.55 -15.19
N ASP A 431 -27.37 -0.06 -16.24
CA ASP A 431 -28.20 -0.77 -17.18
C ASP A 431 -28.82 -1.93 -16.42
N ALA A 432 -30.15 -1.94 -16.29
CA ALA A 432 -30.86 -3.08 -15.69
C ALA A 432 -30.61 -4.36 -16.48
N ARG A 433 -30.28 -4.22 -17.78
CA ARG A 433 -29.79 -5.29 -18.65
C ARG A 433 -28.27 -5.57 -18.45
N ALA A 434 -27.55 -4.66 -17.83
CA ALA A 434 -26.19 -4.85 -17.36
C ALA A 434 -26.05 -5.76 -16.14
N HIS A 435 -27.03 -5.62 -15.26
CA HIS A 435 -26.88 -5.81 -13.81
C HIS A 435 -26.83 -7.28 -13.42
N VAL A 436 -25.81 -7.68 -12.65
CA VAL A 436 -25.63 -9.05 -12.16
C VAL A 436 -25.52 -9.09 -10.63
N THR A 437 -24.69 -8.21 -10.08
CA THR A 437 -24.32 -8.23 -8.66
C THR A 437 -24.59 -6.88 -7.99
N SER A 438 -24.94 -6.92 -6.70
CA SER A 438 -25.12 -5.74 -5.86
C SER A 438 -24.27 -5.84 -4.60
N VAL A 439 -23.80 -4.68 -4.14
CA VAL A 439 -23.40 -4.49 -2.75
C VAL A 439 -24.59 -3.93 -1.98
N MET A 440 -25.03 -4.66 -0.96
CA MET A 440 -26.12 -4.26 -0.07
C MET A 440 -25.60 -4.21 1.36
N VAL A 441 -26.04 -3.22 2.14
CA VAL A 441 -25.65 -3.08 3.55
C VAL A 441 -26.90 -2.95 4.40
N ALA A 442 -27.07 -3.89 5.32
CA ALA A 442 -28.14 -3.88 6.32
C ALA A 442 -27.55 -3.69 7.72
N ALA A 443 -28.27 -2.97 8.58
CA ALA A 443 -27.85 -2.76 9.96
C ALA A 443 -28.82 -3.42 10.94
N VAL A 444 -28.25 -3.90 12.04
CA VAL A 444 -29.03 -4.32 13.20
C VAL A 444 -29.57 -3.06 13.90
N PRO A 445 -30.89 -2.90 14.07
CA PRO A 445 -31.45 -1.77 14.79
C PRO A 445 -30.89 -1.69 16.21
N LYS A 446 -30.48 -0.49 16.65
CA LYS A 446 -30.12 -0.25 18.05
C LYS A 446 -31.39 -0.26 18.90
N ALA A 447 -31.35 -0.77 20.13
CA ALA A 447 -32.51 -0.87 21.02
C ALA A 447 -33.23 0.49 21.24
N ASP A 448 -32.49 1.60 21.18
CA ASP A 448 -33.02 2.96 21.32
C ASP A 448 -33.51 3.60 19.99
N ALA A 449 -33.32 2.93 18.84
CA ALA A 449 -33.74 3.46 17.55
C ALA A 449 -35.27 3.37 17.31
N ALA A 450 -35.99 2.59 18.12
CA ALA A 450 -37.44 2.43 18.03
C ALA A 450 -38.22 3.71 18.44
N VAL A 451 -37.55 4.73 18.97
CA VAL A 451 -38.16 6.06 19.18
C VAL A 451 -37.93 6.91 17.94
N ALA A 452 -38.58 6.57 16.84
CA ALA A 452 -38.65 7.37 15.61
C ALA A 452 -39.56 8.63 15.77
N GLY A 453 -39.77 9.08 17.01
CA GLY A 453 -40.23 10.42 17.33
C GLY A 453 -39.11 11.13 18.07
N LEU A 454 -38.79 12.36 17.68
CA LEU A 454 -37.91 13.23 18.47
C LEU A 454 -38.52 13.41 19.86
N ALA A 455 -38.12 12.61 20.84
CA ALA A 455 -38.31 12.92 22.25
C ALA A 455 -37.26 13.96 22.66
N LEU A 456 -37.25 15.11 21.96
CA LEU A 456 -36.50 16.27 22.41
C LEU A 456 -37.14 16.75 23.71
N PRO A 457 -36.36 17.16 24.72
CA PRO A 457 -36.93 17.86 25.85
C PRO A 457 -37.69 19.08 25.32
N LEU A 458 -38.99 19.20 25.65
CA LEU A 458 -39.84 20.37 25.28
C LEU A 458 -39.28 21.72 25.80
N SER A 459 -38.22 21.68 26.61
CA SER A 459 -37.48 22.81 27.17
C SER A 459 -36.18 23.16 26.42
N LEU A 460 -35.86 22.54 25.28
CA LEU A 460 -34.64 22.84 24.53
C LEU A 460 -34.74 24.21 23.85
N HIS A 461 -33.85 25.13 24.22
CA HIS A 461 -33.74 26.46 23.62
C HIS A 461 -32.40 26.63 22.89
N VAL A 462 -32.46 27.20 21.69
CA VAL A 462 -31.31 27.48 20.83
C VAL A 462 -31.11 28.98 20.67
N ILE A 463 -29.88 29.44 20.89
CA ILE A 463 -29.43 30.76 20.46
C ILE A 463 -28.83 30.64 19.07
N LEU A 464 -29.37 31.38 18.11
CA LEU A 464 -28.87 31.41 16.74
C LEU A 464 -28.15 32.74 16.50
N VAL A 465 -26.82 32.70 16.43
CA VAL A 465 -26.01 33.90 16.20
C VAL A 465 -26.01 34.21 14.70
N ALA A 466 -26.53 35.37 14.34
CA ALA A 466 -26.67 35.81 12.96
C ALA A 466 -25.30 36.08 12.29
N PRO A 467 -25.20 35.89 10.96
CA PRO A 467 -24.01 36.23 10.19
C PRO A 467 -23.59 37.68 10.35
N SER A 468 -22.29 37.94 10.47
CA SER A 468 -21.75 39.30 10.57
C SER A 468 -21.66 40.00 9.20
N GLY A 469 -21.71 39.25 8.09
CA GLY A 469 -21.78 39.77 6.73
C GLY A 469 -23.23 39.82 6.22
N GLY A 470 -23.66 40.95 5.67
CA GLY A 470 -25.02 41.17 5.16
C GLY A 470 -25.33 40.51 3.80
N GLY A 471 -24.80 39.31 3.52
CA GLY A 471 -25.02 38.59 2.28
C GLY A 471 -26.42 37.95 2.22
N SER A 472 -27.06 37.95 1.04
CA SER A 472 -28.41 37.36 0.88
C SER A 472 -28.43 35.86 1.19
N ALA A 473 -27.41 35.11 0.75
CA ALA A 473 -27.30 33.68 1.01
C ALA A 473 -27.11 33.34 2.51
N ALA A 474 -26.42 34.21 3.25
CA ALA A 474 -26.26 34.11 4.70
C ALA A 474 -27.59 34.33 5.44
N ALA A 475 -28.38 35.31 5.00
CA ALA A 475 -29.72 35.56 5.53
C ALA A 475 -30.68 34.41 5.22
N GLU A 476 -30.66 33.87 3.99
CA GLU A 476 -31.46 32.70 3.62
C GLU A 476 -31.14 31.49 4.51
N LEU A 477 -29.86 31.22 4.78
CA LEU A 477 -29.48 30.12 5.68
C LEU A 477 -29.95 30.35 7.12
N LEU A 478 -29.87 31.58 7.62
CA LEU A 478 -30.37 31.95 8.95
C LEU A 478 -31.87 31.66 9.07
N ASP A 479 -32.65 32.12 8.09
CA ASP A 479 -34.11 31.95 8.05
C ASP A 479 -34.51 30.48 7.92
N SER A 480 -33.88 29.73 7.02
CA SER A 480 -34.11 28.28 6.86
C SER A 480 -33.75 27.51 8.14
N THR A 481 -32.66 27.86 8.82
CA THR A 481 -32.25 27.22 10.08
C THR A 481 -33.28 27.49 11.18
N CYS A 482 -33.74 28.74 11.30
CA CYS A 482 -34.78 29.12 12.25
C CYS A 482 -36.09 28.38 11.99
N SER A 483 -36.53 28.33 10.72
CA SER A 483 -37.74 27.63 10.29
C SER A 483 -37.68 26.13 10.61
N ALA A 484 -36.57 25.47 10.31
CA ALA A 484 -36.40 24.04 10.59
C ALA A 484 -36.43 23.71 12.08
N LEU A 485 -35.73 24.50 12.91
CA LEU A 485 -35.75 24.34 14.37
C LEU A 485 -37.17 24.58 14.93
N GLY A 486 -37.86 25.62 14.46
CA GLY A 486 -39.23 25.94 14.85
C GLY A 486 -40.24 24.86 14.43
N GLY A 487 -40.06 24.24 13.26
CA GLY A 487 -40.86 23.11 12.79
C GLY A 487 -40.75 21.87 13.68
N HIS A 488 -39.66 21.74 14.43
CA HIS A 488 -39.46 20.70 15.45
C HIS A 488 -39.85 21.14 16.87
N GLY A 489 -40.47 22.32 17.03
CA GLY A 489 -40.90 22.84 18.32
C GLY A 489 -39.77 23.36 19.22
N ILE A 490 -38.57 23.61 18.66
CA ILE A 490 -37.42 24.14 19.41
C ILE A 490 -37.54 25.66 19.47
N GLY A 491 -37.43 26.24 20.66
CA GLY A 491 -37.44 27.70 20.82
C GLY A 491 -36.14 28.32 20.31
N VAL A 492 -36.23 29.25 19.36
CA VAL A 492 -35.07 29.93 18.76
C VAL A 492 -35.05 31.41 19.13
N GLU A 493 -33.90 31.89 19.61
CA GLU A 493 -33.62 33.32 19.83
C GLU A 493 -32.49 33.74 18.89
N ILE A 494 -32.77 34.65 17.96
CA ILE A 494 -31.79 35.16 16.99
C ILE A 494 -31.09 36.39 17.58
N VAL A 495 -29.75 36.38 17.57
CA VAL A 495 -28.93 37.48 18.13
C VAL A 495 -27.76 37.82 17.22
N SER A 496 -27.29 39.07 17.21
CA SER A 496 -25.99 39.38 16.62
C SER A 496 -24.85 38.92 17.52
N PHE A 497 -23.63 38.80 17.00
CA PHE A 497 -22.46 38.46 17.82
C PHE A 497 -22.25 39.47 18.97
N SER A 498 -22.40 40.76 18.70
CA SER A 498 -22.36 41.81 19.73
C SER A 498 -23.55 41.77 20.70
N GLY A 499 -24.70 41.25 20.26
CA GLY A 499 -25.91 41.07 21.05
C GLY A 499 -25.76 40.04 22.17
N LEU A 500 -24.83 39.09 22.02
CA LEU A 500 -24.53 38.07 23.02
C LEU A 500 -24.28 38.67 24.40
N ALA A 501 -23.72 39.89 24.47
CA ALA A 501 -23.44 40.62 25.71
C ALA A 501 -24.65 40.74 26.67
N ARG A 502 -25.88 40.64 26.15
CA ARG A 502 -27.13 40.79 26.91
C ARG A 502 -28.01 39.54 26.88
N THR A 503 -27.52 38.46 26.31
CA THR A 503 -28.26 37.20 26.15
C THR A 503 -27.83 36.19 27.22
N GLU A 504 -28.80 35.53 27.83
CA GLU A 504 -28.57 34.38 28.73
C GLU A 504 -28.26 33.13 27.89
N LEU A 505 -27.07 32.55 28.10
CA LEU A 505 -26.59 31.37 27.36
C LEU A 505 -26.68 30.07 28.16
N ALA A 506 -26.74 30.15 29.49
CA ALA A 506 -26.78 29.00 30.37
C ALA A 506 -27.99 28.10 30.06
N GLY A 507 -27.77 26.78 29.97
CA GLY A 507 -28.81 25.81 29.65
C GLY A 507 -29.25 25.78 28.17
N LYS A 508 -28.66 26.62 27.31
CA LYS A 508 -29.00 26.71 25.87
C LYS A 508 -27.90 26.13 24.99
N ILE A 509 -28.27 25.70 23.79
CA ILE A 509 -27.32 25.35 22.71
C ILE A 509 -27.13 26.58 21.84
N VAL A 510 -25.89 26.86 21.44
CA VAL A 510 -25.60 27.97 20.52
C VAL A 510 -25.23 27.44 19.15
N ILE A 511 -25.88 27.96 18.11
CA ILE A 511 -25.50 27.78 16.71
C ILE A 511 -24.94 29.12 16.22
N CYS A 512 -23.67 29.16 15.87
CA CYS A 512 -22.96 30.38 15.47
C CYS A 512 -22.73 30.42 13.96
N LEU A 513 -23.43 31.34 13.28
CA LEU A 513 -23.24 31.64 11.84
C LEU A 513 -22.41 32.90 11.61
N ALA A 514 -21.85 33.50 12.67
CA ALA A 514 -21.18 34.80 12.61
C ALA A 514 -20.04 34.83 11.57
N GLU A 515 -19.29 33.73 11.44
CA GLU A 515 -18.15 33.58 10.53
C GLU A 515 -18.48 32.87 9.21
N LEU A 516 -19.72 32.99 8.72
CA LEU A 516 -20.10 32.41 7.42
C LEU A 516 -19.54 33.20 6.22
N ASP A 517 -19.64 34.53 6.27
CA ASP A 517 -19.26 35.41 5.16
C ASP A 517 -18.10 36.36 5.48
N ALA A 518 -18.00 36.82 6.73
CA ALA A 518 -16.99 37.74 7.23
C ALA A 518 -16.38 37.22 8.53
N SER A 519 -15.12 37.54 8.80
CA SER A 519 -14.46 37.12 10.05
C SER A 519 -14.77 38.08 11.19
N VAL A 520 -15.07 37.52 12.36
CA VAL A 520 -15.14 38.24 13.63
C VAL A 520 -13.82 38.10 14.40
N LEU A 521 -13.06 37.02 14.15
CA LEU A 521 -11.87 36.69 14.94
C LEU A 521 -10.55 37.17 14.31
N ALA A 522 -10.52 37.52 13.02
CA ALA A 522 -9.31 38.01 12.35
C ALA A 522 -8.78 39.31 12.98
N GLU A 523 -9.69 40.21 13.37
CA GLU A 523 -9.40 41.47 14.05
C GLU A 523 -10.24 41.58 15.33
N VAL A 524 -10.01 40.65 16.26
CA VAL A 524 -10.83 40.53 17.47
C VAL A 524 -10.72 41.79 18.37
N LEU A 525 -11.86 42.44 18.65
CA LEU A 525 -11.92 43.53 19.63
C LEU A 525 -12.05 42.97 21.06
N PRO A 526 -11.68 43.73 22.11
CA PRO A 526 -11.81 43.27 23.49
C PRO A 526 -13.25 42.84 23.87
N ALA A 527 -14.26 43.51 23.31
CA ALA A 527 -15.67 43.15 23.53
C ALA A 527 -16.05 41.82 22.85
N ASP A 528 -15.53 41.57 21.65
CA ASP A 528 -15.78 40.32 20.90
C ASP A 528 -15.09 39.14 21.59
N PHE A 529 -13.86 39.35 22.08
CA PHE A 529 -13.15 38.35 22.87
C PHE A 529 -13.89 37.99 24.17
N ALA A 530 -14.48 38.98 24.85
CA ALA A 530 -15.32 38.72 26.02
C ALA A 530 -16.56 37.89 25.66
N GLN A 531 -17.21 38.11 24.51
CA GLN A 531 -18.32 37.25 24.07
C GLN A 531 -17.86 35.85 23.70
N LEU A 532 -16.69 35.72 23.07
CA LEU A 532 -16.07 34.43 22.78
C LEU A 532 -15.85 33.61 24.05
N GLN A 533 -15.33 34.23 25.13
CA GLN A 533 -15.16 33.56 26.42
C GLN A 533 -16.49 33.05 27.00
N ARG A 534 -17.58 33.80 26.83
CA ARG A 534 -18.92 33.39 27.29
C ARG A 534 -19.47 32.23 26.46
N LEU A 535 -19.33 32.31 25.13
CA LEU A 535 -19.75 31.24 24.20
C LEU A 535 -19.07 29.89 24.48
N THR A 536 -17.88 29.90 25.07
CA THR A 536 -17.09 28.70 25.33
C THR A 536 -17.18 28.20 26.77
N SER A 537 -17.98 28.84 27.63
CA SER A 537 -18.08 28.48 29.06
C SER A 537 -19.51 28.45 29.62
N GLU A 538 -20.44 29.22 29.06
CA GLU A 538 -21.82 29.30 29.56
C GLU A 538 -22.79 28.30 28.92
N PRO A 539 -22.82 28.06 27.58
CA PRO A 539 -23.83 27.21 26.97
C PRO A 539 -23.57 25.71 27.21
N VAL A 540 -24.61 24.89 27.03
CA VAL A 540 -24.47 23.42 27.13
C VAL A 540 -23.86 22.80 25.87
N GLY A 541 -23.69 23.58 24.80
CA GLY A 541 -23.13 23.13 23.55
C GLY A 541 -23.00 24.26 22.52
N LEU A 542 -22.03 24.12 21.62
CA LEU A 542 -21.72 25.10 20.59
C LEU A 542 -21.50 24.42 19.24
N LEU A 543 -22.25 24.84 18.23
CA LEU A 543 -22.06 24.50 16.83
C LEU A 543 -21.60 25.75 16.07
N TRP A 544 -20.38 25.73 15.55
CA TRP A 544 -19.78 26.87 14.86
C TRP A 544 -19.65 26.58 13.36
N ILE A 545 -20.20 27.47 12.53
CA ILE A 545 -20.25 27.27 11.08
C ILE A 545 -19.36 28.30 10.38
N THR A 546 -18.54 27.80 9.46
CA THR A 546 -17.67 28.59 8.57
C THR A 546 -17.93 28.21 7.12
N ARG A 547 -17.35 28.94 6.16
CA ARG A 547 -17.36 28.56 4.74
C ARG A 547 -16.01 28.79 4.07
N GLY A 548 -15.47 27.76 3.43
CA GLY A 548 -14.23 27.85 2.65
C GLY A 548 -12.96 28.02 3.49
N SER A 549 -13.00 27.66 4.77
CA SER A 549 -11.89 27.91 5.71
C SER A 549 -10.87 26.76 5.77
N ILE A 550 -11.30 25.52 5.53
CA ILE A 550 -10.45 24.32 5.68
C ILE A 550 -10.62 23.35 4.51
N ALA A 551 -10.13 22.11 4.63
CA ALA A 551 -10.32 20.95 3.73
C ALA A 551 -10.32 21.25 2.22
N GLY A 552 -9.16 21.06 1.57
CA GLY A 552 -8.97 21.32 0.14
C GLY A 552 -8.32 22.68 -0.12
N ARG A 553 -8.81 23.42 -1.13
CA ARG A 553 -8.34 24.79 -1.43
C ARG A 553 -9.11 25.79 -0.56
N SER A 554 -8.52 26.20 0.56
CA SER A 554 -9.08 27.28 1.39
C SER A 554 -9.17 28.58 0.60
N SER A 555 -10.35 29.17 0.53
CA SER A 555 -10.58 30.48 -0.11
C SER A 555 -10.62 31.62 0.91
N LYS A 556 -10.91 31.31 2.19
CA LYS A 556 -11.02 32.28 3.29
C LYS A 556 -10.30 31.76 4.56
N PRO A 557 -8.96 31.69 4.57
CA PRO A 557 -8.20 31.10 5.68
C PRO A 557 -8.42 31.82 7.02
N GLU A 558 -8.76 33.10 7.01
CA GLU A 558 -9.07 33.90 8.20
C GLU A 558 -10.24 33.35 9.03
N LEU A 559 -11.19 32.65 8.40
CA LEU A 559 -12.32 32.01 9.09
C LEU A 559 -11.92 30.71 9.82
N SER A 560 -10.69 30.22 9.65
CA SER A 560 -10.21 28.99 10.29
C SER A 560 -9.72 29.20 11.73
N ILE A 561 -9.66 30.45 12.22
CA ILE A 561 -9.14 30.76 13.56
C ILE A 561 -9.91 30.00 14.64
N PHE A 562 -11.26 30.00 14.57
CA PHE A 562 -12.07 29.25 15.53
C PHE A 562 -11.84 27.73 15.44
N GLN A 563 -11.51 27.17 14.27
CA GLN A 563 -11.20 25.74 14.13
C GLN A 563 -9.95 25.33 14.93
N GLY A 564 -8.96 26.23 15.02
CA GLY A 564 -7.80 26.06 15.90
C GLY A 564 -8.19 26.15 17.37
N LEU A 565 -8.91 27.21 17.74
CA LEU A 565 -9.37 27.44 19.10
C LEU A 565 -10.27 26.30 19.62
N ALA A 566 -11.21 25.82 18.82
CA ALA A 566 -12.10 24.72 19.14
C ALA A 566 -11.34 23.43 19.48
N ARG A 567 -10.19 23.17 18.84
CA ARG A 567 -9.33 22.02 19.20
C ARG A 567 -8.71 22.18 20.58
N SER A 568 -8.25 23.38 20.94
CA SER A 568 -7.76 23.66 22.30
C SER A 568 -8.88 23.56 23.33
N LEU A 569 -10.05 24.14 23.05
CA LEU A 569 -11.21 24.09 23.94
C LEU A 569 -11.66 22.66 24.22
N ARG A 570 -11.70 21.79 23.20
CA ARG A 570 -12.03 20.38 23.37
C ARG A 570 -11.04 19.61 24.25
N ALA A 571 -9.79 20.05 24.30
CA ALA A 571 -8.77 19.48 25.18
C ALA A 571 -8.83 20.06 26.60
N GLU A 572 -9.19 21.33 26.75
CA GLU A 572 -9.31 22.03 28.04
C GLU A 572 -10.58 21.66 28.80
N GLN A 573 -11.70 21.45 28.09
CA GLN A 573 -13.01 21.17 28.66
C GLN A 573 -13.54 19.82 28.15
N GLU A 574 -13.00 18.74 28.72
CA GLU A 574 -13.43 17.38 28.41
C GLU A 574 -14.94 17.23 28.70
N GLY A 575 -15.74 17.05 27.64
CA GLY A 575 -17.19 16.90 27.73
C GLY A 575 -18.01 18.06 27.15
N PHE A 576 -17.44 19.27 26.98
CA PHE A 576 -18.14 20.38 26.33
C PHE A 576 -18.35 20.10 24.83
N PRO A 577 -19.61 20.04 24.33
CA PRO A 577 -19.89 19.78 22.93
C PRO A 577 -19.56 20.99 22.03
N CYS A 578 -18.29 21.15 21.67
CA CYS A 578 -17.83 22.17 20.72
C CYS A 578 -17.62 21.55 19.33
N VAL A 579 -18.59 21.74 18.43
CA VAL A 579 -18.61 21.22 17.08
C VAL A 579 -18.35 22.32 16.06
N THR A 580 -17.57 22.01 15.04
CA THR A 580 -17.29 22.91 13.93
C THR A 580 -17.69 22.29 12.59
N VAL A 581 -18.31 23.09 11.71
CA VAL A 581 -18.71 22.67 10.35
C VAL A 581 -18.21 23.71 9.36
N ASP A 582 -17.41 23.29 8.39
CA ASP A 582 -16.95 24.16 7.30
C ASP A 582 -17.66 23.83 5.99
N LEU A 583 -18.46 24.76 5.48
CA LEU A 583 -19.22 24.62 4.25
C LEU A 583 -18.36 24.86 3.01
N ASP A 584 -18.73 24.25 1.89
CA ASP A 584 -18.05 24.41 0.61
C ASP A 584 -18.21 25.86 0.10
N ALA A 585 -17.11 26.43 -0.37
CA ALA A 585 -17.09 27.76 -0.96
C ALA A 585 -17.34 27.74 -2.47
N ASP A 586 -16.90 26.67 -3.14
CA ASP A 586 -16.93 26.53 -4.59
C ASP A 586 -18.27 25.93 -5.05
N TYR A 587 -18.79 24.94 -4.33
CA TYR A 587 -20.08 24.31 -4.60
C TYR A 587 -21.12 24.67 -3.53
N ARG A 588 -21.89 25.75 -3.76
CA ARG A 588 -22.89 26.20 -2.79
C ARG A 588 -24.21 25.45 -2.94
N LEU A 589 -24.57 24.70 -1.91
CA LEU A 589 -25.89 24.11 -1.78
C LEU A 589 -26.97 25.17 -1.48
N PRO A 590 -28.24 24.92 -1.87
CA PRO A 590 -29.38 25.67 -1.37
C PRO A 590 -29.47 25.62 0.16
N ALA A 591 -30.00 26.68 0.78
CA ALA A 591 -30.09 26.82 2.23
C ALA A 591 -30.78 25.63 2.91
N GLU A 592 -31.87 25.13 2.34
CA GLU A 592 -32.61 23.96 2.87
C GLU A 592 -31.72 22.70 2.95
N GLN A 593 -30.93 22.43 1.91
CA GLN A 593 -30.02 21.27 1.91
C GLN A 593 -28.87 21.44 2.90
N VAL A 594 -28.38 22.67 3.11
CA VAL A 594 -27.38 22.94 4.15
C VAL A 594 -27.99 22.70 5.54
N VAL A 595 -29.23 23.13 5.76
CA VAL A 595 -29.94 22.91 7.03
C VAL A 595 -30.13 21.43 7.31
N ASP A 596 -30.47 20.60 6.31
CA ASP A 596 -30.57 19.15 6.48
C ASP A 596 -29.24 18.54 6.98
N LEU A 597 -28.11 18.95 6.40
CA LEU A 597 -26.77 18.53 6.83
C LEU A 597 -26.46 18.98 8.25
N LEU A 598 -26.70 20.25 8.57
CA LEU A 598 -26.47 20.81 9.90
C LEU A 598 -27.36 20.16 10.96
N PHE A 599 -28.60 19.81 10.60
CA PHE A 599 -29.53 19.14 11.49
C PHE A 599 -29.12 17.69 11.76
N GLY A 600 -28.54 17.00 10.76
CA GLY A 600 -27.87 15.70 10.95
C GLY A 600 -26.77 15.77 12.01
N VAL A 601 -25.86 16.73 11.88
CA VAL A 601 -24.78 16.99 12.86
C VAL A 601 -25.35 17.35 14.23
N PHE A 602 -26.37 18.22 14.28
CA PHE A 602 -27.03 18.63 15.51
C PHE A 602 -27.65 17.44 16.24
N ARG A 603 -28.37 16.57 15.53
CA ARG A 603 -28.99 15.36 16.10
C ARG A 603 -27.96 14.36 16.62
N GLN A 604 -26.91 14.10 15.85
CA GLN A 604 -25.83 13.20 16.28
C GLN A 604 -25.14 13.73 17.54
N THR A 605 -24.93 15.03 17.62
CA THR A 605 -24.16 15.67 18.70
C THR A 605 -24.95 15.87 19.99
N PHE A 606 -26.15 16.46 19.88
CA PHE A 606 -26.88 17.01 21.03
C PHE A 606 -28.09 16.17 21.44
N VAL A 607 -28.60 15.31 20.55
CA VAL A 607 -29.83 14.53 20.79
C VAL A 607 -29.53 13.07 21.08
N ARG A 608 -28.67 12.44 20.27
CA ARG A 608 -28.31 11.02 20.44
C ARG A 608 -27.35 10.77 21.61
N GLY A 609 -26.68 11.81 22.13
CA GLY A 609 -25.75 11.71 23.25
C GLY A 609 -24.65 10.65 23.05
N ALA A 610 -24.03 10.20 24.14
CA ALA A 610 -22.95 9.20 24.15
C ALA A 610 -23.31 7.80 23.61
N ALA A 611 -24.55 7.57 23.13
CA ALA A 611 -25.00 6.30 22.54
C ALA A 611 -24.50 6.09 21.08
N ALA A 612 -23.99 7.13 20.43
CA ALA A 612 -23.27 7.02 19.17
C ALA A 612 -21.78 6.79 19.45
N GLY A 613 -21.25 5.60 19.11
CA GLY A 613 -19.92 5.15 19.52
C GLY A 613 -18.78 6.17 19.30
N VAL A 614 -18.74 6.80 18.12
CA VAL A 614 -17.76 7.87 17.80
C VAL A 614 -18.48 9.21 17.69
N ASN A 615 -18.04 10.19 18.48
CA ASN A 615 -18.60 11.54 18.51
C ASN A 615 -17.67 12.53 17.81
N ASP A 616 -17.73 12.53 16.47
CA ASP A 616 -16.99 13.48 15.63
C ASP A 616 -17.40 14.94 15.94
N ARG A 617 -16.39 15.83 16.02
CA ARG A 617 -16.58 17.24 16.42
C ARG A 617 -16.14 18.24 15.37
N GLU A 618 -15.59 17.78 14.25
CA GLU A 618 -15.05 18.65 13.21
C GLU A 618 -15.42 18.06 11.85
N PHE A 619 -16.25 18.81 11.12
CA PHE A 619 -16.84 18.41 9.85
C PHE A 619 -16.49 19.41 8.75
N ALA A 620 -16.41 18.92 7.52
CA ALA A 620 -16.33 19.74 6.32
C ALA A 620 -17.33 19.24 5.28
N GLU A 621 -18.23 20.09 4.83
CA GLU A 621 -19.13 19.78 3.72
C GLU A 621 -18.42 20.08 2.40
N ARG A 622 -18.31 19.10 1.50
CA ARG A 622 -17.74 19.27 0.16
C ARG A 622 -18.62 18.60 -0.87
N ASN A 623 -18.97 19.33 -1.93
CA ASN A 623 -19.86 18.85 -3.00
C ASN A 623 -21.18 18.24 -2.49
N GLY A 624 -21.74 18.80 -1.43
CA GLY A 624 -22.97 18.34 -0.79
C GLY A 624 -22.80 17.24 0.25
N ILE A 625 -21.57 16.81 0.56
CA ILE A 625 -21.31 15.65 1.43
C ILE A 625 -20.51 16.09 2.65
N LEU A 626 -20.98 15.75 3.85
CA LEU A 626 -20.22 15.95 5.08
C LEU A 626 -19.08 14.94 5.20
N HIS A 627 -17.88 15.44 5.50
CA HIS A 627 -16.67 14.67 5.71
C HIS A 627 -16.18 14.81 7.15
N VAL A 628 -15.57 13.75 7.67
CA VAL A 628 -14.90 13.70 8.97
C VAL A 628 -13.39 13.54 8.80
N LYS A 629 -12.64 14.14 9.73
CA LYS A 629 -11.18 14.19 9.69
C LYS A 629 -10.55 13.10 10.56
N ARG A 630 -9.51 12.44 10.05
CA ARG A 630 -8.60 11.60 10.84
C ARG A 630 -7.16 12.02 10.58
N MET A 631 -6.32 11.89 11.60
CA MET A 631 -4.87 12.00 11.44
C MET A 631 -4.33 10.63 11.07
N VAL A 632 -3.60 10.54 9.97
CA VAL A 632 -3.04 9.27 9.48
C VAL A 632 -1.53 9.42 9.28
N GLU A 633 -0.75 8.40 9.62
CA GLU A 633 0.71 8.40 9.50
C GLU A 633 1.16 8.75 8.07
N ASP A 634 2.11 9.67 7.91
CA ASP A 634 2.74 9.96 6.62
C ASP A 634 4.05 9.18 6.48
N GLU A 635 3.98 7.92 6.07
CA GLU A 635 5.13 7.02 5.93
C GLU A 635 6.21 7.60 5.00
N ALA A 636 5.78 8.19 3.88
CA ALA A 636 6.70 8.76 2.90
C ALA A 636 7.50 9.92 3.50
N PHE A 637 6.83 10.82 4.24
CA PHE A 637 7.50 11.94 4.87
C PHE A 637 8.33 11.52 6.10
N ASN A 638 7.84 10.56 6.88
CA ASN A 638 8.62 9.95 7.97
C ASN A 638 9.93 9.33 7.45
N ARG A 639 9.85 8.58 6.34
CA ARG A 639 11.04 8.01 5.68
C ARG A 639 11.96 9.11 5.15
N TYR A 640 11.41 10.17 4.56
CA TYR A 640 12.18 11.32 4.11
C TYR A 640 12.93 12.02 5.25
N ILE A 641 12.31 12.18 6.41
CA ILE A 641 12.99 12.73 7.59
C ILE A 641 14.06 11.76 8.08
N ALA A 642 13.77 10.47 8.16
CA ALA A 642 14.72 9.46 8.61
C ALA A 642 15.97 9.39 7.72
N THR A 643 15.83 9.46 6.38
CA THR A 643 16.97 9.54 5.46
C THR A 643 17.80 10.81 5.68
N ARG A 644 17.15 11.97 5.84
CA ARG A 644 17.82 13.28 5.96
C ARG A 644 18.52 13.49 7.32
N THR A 645 18.01 12.86 8.37
CA THR A 645 18.52 13.04 9.75
C THR A 645 19.48 11.94 10.17
N GLY A 646 19.64 10.87 9.38
CA GLY A 646 20.41 9.69 9.76
C GLY A 646 19.80 8.92 10.94
N ALA A 647 18.55 9.22 11.31
CA ALA A 647 17.87 8.65 12.47
C ALA A 647 17.53 7.15 12.29
N ALA A 648 17.54 6.65 11.05
CA ALA A 648 17.45 5.23 10.75
C ALA A 648 18.41 4.87 9.61
N ALA A 649 19.14 3.76 9.76
CA ALA A 649 19.85 3.10 8.68
C ALA A 649 18.80 2.38 7.82
N LEU A 650 18.23 3.12 6.87
CA LEU A 650 17.23 2.56 5.96
C LEU A 650 17.89 1.55 5.04
N LYS A 651 17.33 0.34 4.98
CA LYS A 651 17.85 -0.68 4.09
C LYS A 651 17.77 -0.23 2.63
N PRO A 652 18.80 -0.55 1.82
CA PRO A 652 18.72 -0.43 0.38
C PRO A 652 17.52 -1.19 -0.19
N ARG A 653 16.89 -0.63 -1.23
CA ARG A 653 15.76 -1.26 -1.93
C ARG A 653 16.05 -1.38 -3.41
N ALA A 654 15.45 -2.38 -4.05
CA ALA A 654 15.55 -2.55 -5.50
C ALA A 654 14.87 -1.36 -6.20
N GLU A 655 15.64 -0.63 -6.99
CA GLU A 655 15.22 0.54 -7.75
C GLU A 655 15.94 0.54 -9.09
N LYS A 656 15.47 1.39 -10.03
CA LYS A 656 16.23 1.64 -11.26
C LYS A 656 17.57 2.31 -10.91
N LEU A 657 18.67 1.79 -11.46
CA LEU A 657 20.01 2.36 -11.26
C LEU A 657 20.13 3.78 -11.87
N VAL A 658 19.57 3.99 -13.06
CA VAL A 658 19.59 5.31 -13.71
C VAL A 658 18.35 6.09 -13.29
N GLN A 659 18.56 7.19 -12.59
CA GLN A 659 17.50 8.07 -12.09
C GLN A 659 17.78 9.52 -12.49
N PRO A 660 16.83 10.24 -13.11
CA PRO A 660 17.05 11.63 -13.51
C PRO A 660 17.45 12.52 -12.33
N GLY A 661 18.55 13.28 -12.50
CA GLY A 661 19.01 14.24 -11.49
C GLY A 661 19.70 13.63 -10.27
N ARG A 662 19.95 12.30 -10.25
CA ARG A 662 20.68 11.62 -9.17
C ARG A 662 21.92 10.93 -9.72
N ALA A 663 23.09 11.28 -9.21
CA ALA A 663 24.31 10.52 -9.42
C ALA A 663 24.40 9.44 -8.33
N LEU A 664 24.49 8.17 -8.73
CA LEU A 664 24.58 7.05 -7.80
C LEU A 664 25.95 6.40 -7.85
N LYS A 665 26.45 5.97 -6.69
CA LYS A 665 27.72 5.27 -6.52
C LYS A 665 27.57 4.07 -5.61
N LEU A 666 28.28 3.00 -5.95
CA LEU A 666 28.31 1.76 -5.19
C LEU A 666 28.96 2.01 -3.83
N ALA A 667 28.26 1.60 -2.79
CA ALA A 667 28.64 1.64 -1.40
C ALA A 667 28.50 0.24 -0.78
N LEU A 668 29.07 0.08 0.41
CA LEU A 668 29.10 -1.16 1.17
C LEU A 668 28.60 -0.88 2.59
N ASP A 669 27.52 -1.54 3.00
CA ASP A 669 27.06 -1.55 4.39
C ASP A 669 27.87 -2.60 5.18
N GLY A 670 29.06 -2.20 5.63
CA GLY A 670 29.97 -3.07 6.39
C GLY A 670 30.94 -3.86 5.51
N VAL A 671 32.23 -3.55 5.66
CA VAL A 671 33.34 -4.23 4.98
C VAL A 671 33.38 -5.72 5.36
N GLY A 672 33.61 -6.60 4.38
CA GLY A 672 33.69 -8.06 4.55
C GLY A 672 32.39 -8.84 4.28
N SER A 673 31.29 -8.15 3.94
CA SER A 673 30.02 -8.77 3.56
C SER A 673 29.71 -8.45 2.09
N LEU A 674 29.84 -9.44 1.19
CA LEU A 674 29.53 -9.21 -0.22
C LEU A 674 28.03 -9.01 -0.50
N ASP A 675 27.17 -9.37 0.46
CA ASP A 675 25.71 -9.17 0.33
C ASP A 675 25.26 -7.75 0.71
N SER A 676 26.18 -6.86 1.11
CA SER A 676 25.86 -5.51 1.59
C SER A 676 26.09 -4.39 0.56
N PHE A 677 26.29 -4.74 -0.71
CA PHE A 677 26.43 -3.77 -1.78
C PHE A 677 25.11 -3.03 -2.04
N TYR A 678 25.19 -1.70 -2.15
CA TYR A 678 24.07 -0.88 -2.58
C TYR A 678 24.54 0.36 -3.32
N PHE A 679 23.64 0.98 -4.08
CA PHE A 679 23.89 2.27 -4.72
C PHE A 679 23.32 3.41 -3.88
N GLY A 680 24.19 4.29 -3.38
CA GLY A 680 23.84 5.51 -2.67
C GLY A 680 24.04 6.75 -3.53
N ASP A 681 23.52 7.91 -3.10
CA ASP A 681 23.79 9.19 -3.78
C ASP A 681 25.27 9.56 -3.66
N ASP A 682 25.88 9.97 -4.77
CA ASP A 682 27.24 10.53 -4.79
C ASP A 682 27.17 12.05 -4.63
N PRO A 683 27.62 12.61 -3.49
CA PRO A 683 27.57 14.05 -3.26
C PRO A 683 28.62 14.83 -4.07
N THR A 684 29.56 14.14 -4.72
CA THR A 684 30.67 14.76 -5.45
C THR A 684 30.34 15.13 -6.89
N VAL A 685 29.19 14.66 -7.41
CA VAL A 685 28.75 14.88 -8.79
C VAL A 685 27.24 15.12 -8.82
N GLY A 686 26.76 16.04 -9.66
CA GLY A 686 25.33 16.27 -9.88
C GLY A 686 24.90 17.73 -9.97
N PRO A 687 23.58 18.00 -10.03
CA PRO A 687 23.04 19.34 -10.14
C PRO A 687 23.47 20.22 -8.96
N GLY A 688 24.15 21.33 -9.23
CA GLY A 688 24.62 22.27 -8.22
C GLY A 688 26.04 22.01 -7.68
N VAL A 689 26.73 20.97 -8.15
CA VAL A 689 28.15 20.74 -7.83
C VAL A 689 29.05 21.34 -8.91
N PRO A 690 29.82 22.41 -8.63
CA PRO A 690 30.69 23.05 -9.63
C PRO A 690 31.71 22.08 -10.21
N MET A 691 32.05 22.25 -11.49
CA MET A 691 33.08 21.47 -12.18
C MET A 691 34.44 22.14 -12.03
N ALA A 692 35.49 21.40 -11.68
CA ALA A 692 36.83 21.95 -11.57
C ALA A 692 37.50 22.12 -12.95
N ALA A 693 38.49 23.02 -13.02
CA ALA A 693 39.33 23.16 -14.21
C ALA A 693 40.13 21.87 -14.46
N GLY A 694 40.27 21.47 -15.71
CA GLY A 694 41.00 20.26 -16.11
C GLY A 694 40.28 18.93 -15.85
N GLU A 695 39.03 18.93 -15.39
CA GLU A 695 38.24 17.72 -15.19
C GLU A 695 37.36 17.37 -16.39
N VAL A 696 36.94 16.11 -16.46
CA VAL A 696 35.95 15.61 -17.41
C VAL A 696 34.91 14.82 -16.64
N GLU A 697 33.63 15.09 -16.92
CA GLU A 697 32.52 14.30 -16.40
C GLU A 697 32.12 13.24 -17.44
N VAL A 698 31.98 12.00 -16.98
CA VAL A 698 31.66 10.84 -17.82
C VAL A 698 30.44 10.13 -17.29
N SER A 699 29.44 9.96 -18.16
CA SER A 699 28.34 9.01 -17.94
C SER A 699 28.87 7.59 -18.17
N VAL A 700 29.02 6.86 -17.07
CA VAL A 700 29.64 5.53 -17.05
C VAL A 700 28.69 4.52 -17.70
N ARG A 701 29.24 3.69 -18.60
CA ARG A 701 28.52 2.64 -19.33
C ARG A 701 28.99 1.24 -18.98
N ALA A 702 30.27 1.09 -18.64
CA ALA A 702 30.86 -0.16 -18.19
C ALA A 702 32.02 0.11 -17.22
N VAL A 703 32.25 -0.80 -16.28
CA VAL A 703 33.31 -0.72 -15.26
C VAL A 703 34.10 -2.02 -15.27
N GLY A 704 35.43 -1.94 -15.24
CA GLY A 704 36.31 -3.11 -15.15
C GLY A 704 36.51 -3.53 -13.70
N LEU A 705 36.13 -4.77 -13.37
CA LEU A 705 36.36 -5.35 -12.04
C LEU A 705 37.80 -5.84 -11.92
N ASN A 706 38.53 -5.33 -10.93
CA ASN A 706 39.92 -5.70 -10.68
C ASN A 706 40.07 -6.49 -9.36
N PHE A 707 41.14 -7.28 -9.26
CA PHE A 707 41.41 -8.10 -8.06
C PHE A 707 41.50 -7.26 -6.77
N ARG A 708 42.01 -6.02 -6.90
CA ARG A 708 42.05 -5.03 -5.82
C ARG A 708 40.65 -4.74 -5.24
N ASP A 709 39.63 -4.63 -6.09
CA ASP A 709 38.26 -4.32 -5.65
C ASP A 709 37.70 -5.45 -4.77
N ILE A 710 38.06 -6.70 -5.08
CA ILE A 710 37.68 -7.89 -4.30
C ILE A 710 38.36 -7.86 -2.93
N LEU A 711 39.66 -7.56 -2.86
CA LEU A 711 40.38 -7.48 -1.58
C LEU A 711 39.84 -6.37 -0.67
N ILE A 712 39.44 -5.23 -1.25
CA ILE A 712 38.79 -4.13 -0.51
C ILE A 712 37.42 -4.59 0.01
N ALA A 713 36.60 -5.20 -0.85
CA ALA A 713 35.28 -5.68 -0.46
C ALA A 713 35.32 -6.76 0.64
N MET A 714 36.34 -7.63 0.63
CA MET A 714 36.58 -8.64 1.67
C MET A 714 37.23 -8.08 2.95
N GLY A 715 37.67 -6.83 2.95
CA GLY A 715 38.35 -6.20 4.10
C GLY A 715 39.79 -6.63 4.30
N GLU A 716 40.39 -7.30 3.32
CA GLU A 716 41.80 -7.69 3.33
C GLU A 716 42.73 -6.54 2.92
N LEU A 717 42.20 -5.53 2.23
CA LEU A 717 42.90 -4.30 1.86
C LEU A 717 42.13 -3.06 2.38
N SER A 718 42.84 -2.13 3.03
CA SER A 718 42.25 -0.93 3.61
C SER A 718 42.23 0.25 2.62
N ASP A 719 41.10 0.43 1.94
CA ASP A 719 40.82 1.58 1.07
C ASP A 719 39.33 1.96 1.12
N ASN A 720 38.99 3.17 0.69
CA ASN A 720 37.64 3.74 0.82
C ASN A 720 36.87 3.88 -0.50
N TYR A 721 37.32 3.24 -1.59
CA TYR A 721 36.65 3.26 -2.89
C TYR A 721 36.79 1.94 -3.62
N LEU A 722 35.86 1.70 -4.56
CA LEU A 722 35.87 0.54 -5.45
C LEU A 722 35.88 1.00 -6.91
N GLY A 723 36.58 0.24 -7.74
CA GLY A 723 36.66 0.46 -9.18
C GLY A 723 37.85 1.34 -9.54
N ASN A 724 38.61 0.88 -10.52
CA ASN A 724 39.85 1.53 -10.97
C ASN A 724 39.83 1.92 -12.46
N GLU A 725 38.81 1.50 -13.21
CA GLU A 725 38.68 1.80 -14.64
C GLU A 725 37.23 1.73 -15.08
N CYS A 726 36.87 2.55 -16.07
CA CYS A 726 35.56 2.49 -16.68
C CYS A 726 35.59 2.97 -18.13
N ALA A 727 34.48 2.80 -18.83
CA ALA A 727 34.24 3.40 -20.13
C ALA A 727 32.84 4.01 -20.18
N GLY A 728 32.70 5.08 -20.96
CA GLY A 728 31.47 5.84 -21.02
C GLY A 728 31.48 6.99 -22.03
N VAL A 729 30.56 7.93 -21.84
CA VAL A 729 30.38 9.09 -22.72
C VAL A 729 30.61 10.36 -21.93
N VAL A 730 31.41 11.28 -22.48
CA VAL A 730 31.66 12.59 -21.87
C VAL A 730 30.36 13.41 -21.82
N THR A 731 29.97 13.88 -20.64
CA THR A 731 28.78 14.73 -20.43
C THR A 731 29.13 16.19 -20.18
N GLN A 732 30.32 16.45 -19.62
CA GLN A 732 30.80 17.80 -19.35
C GLN A 732 32.33 17.85 -19.41
N VAL A 733 32.89 19.01 -19.78
CA VAL A 733 34.34 19.28 -19.78
C VAL A 733 34.64 20.55 -18.99
N GLY A 734 35.67 20.49 -18.16
CA GLY A 734 36.14 21.60 -17.33
C GLY A 734 36.98 22.58 -18.14
N GLU A 735 37.22 23.75 -17.57
CA GLU A 735 38.09 24.77 -18.18
C GLU A 735 39.49 24.20 -18.47
N GLY A 736 40.04 24.48 -19.65
CA GLY A 736 41.38 24.05 -20.06
C GLY A 736 41.47 22.66 -20.70
N VAL A 737 40.37 21.89 -20.73
CA VAL A 737 40.33 20.59 -21.43
C VAL A 737 40.18 20.80 -22.94
N THR A 738 41.05 20.17 -23.74
CA THR A 738 41.11 20.41 -25.20
C THR A 738 41.11 19.15 -26.06
N HIS A 739 41.45 17.97 -25.51
CA HIS A 739 41.61 16.72 -26.27
C HIS A 739 40.36 15.83 -26.28
N VAL A 740 39.35 16.15 -25.47
CA VAL A 740 38.04 15.47 -25.43
C VAL A 740 36.90 16.49 -25.39
N ALA A 741 35.75 16.12 -25.94
CA ALA A 741 34.55 16.95 -26.01
C ALA A 741 33.30 16.18 -25.54
N VAL A 742 32.25 16.91 -25.18
CA VAL A 742 30.94 16.33 -24.84
C VAL A 742 30.44 15.45 -25.98
N GLY A 743 30.00 14.23 -25.66
CA GLY A 743 29.57 13.21 -26.61
C GLY A 743 30.67 12.23 -27.02
N ASP A 744 31.95 12.50 -26.72
CA ASP A 744 33.02 11.55 -27.00
C ASP A 744 32.86 10.26 -26.20
N ARG A 745 33.12 9.13 -26.87
CA ARG A 745 33.24 7.81 -26.26
C ARG A 745 34.64 7.69 -25.67
N VAL A 746 34.74 7.36 -24.39
CA VAL A 746 36.02 7.34 -23.66
C VAL A 746 36.18 6.11 -22.78
N ALA A 747 37.43 5.74 -22.55
CA ALA A 747 37.87 4.85 -21.48
C ALA A 747 38.72 5.66 -20.49
N VAL A 748 38.63 5.35 -19.20
CA VAL A 748 39.20 6.19 -18.15
C VAL A 748 39.87 5.35 -17.07
N TRP A 749 41.09 5.74 -16.71
CA TRP A 749 41.72 5.30 -15.47
C TRP A 749 41.29 6.22 -14.31
N CYS A 750 40.53 5.71 -13.36
CA CYS A 750 39.85 6.52 -12.34
C CYS A 750 39.82 5.80 -10.99
N LEU A 751 39.55 6.53 -9.91
CA LEU A 751 39.37 5.93 -8.57
C LEU A 751 37.90 6.06 -8.16
N GLY A 752 37.24 4.95 -7.84
CA GLY A 752 35.86 5.00 -7.34
C GLY A 752 34.80 5.05 -8.44
N CYS A 753 34.93 4.24 -9.49
CA CYS A 753 34.14 4.35 -10.72
C CYS A 753 32.95 3.40 -10.85
N PHE A 754 32.66 2.58 -9.82
CA PHE A 754 31.36 1.91 -9.73
C PHE A 754 30.25 2.94 -9.44
N ALA A 755 29.94 3.76 -10.42
CA ALA A 755 29.00 4.87 -10.33
C ALA A 755 28.27 5.06 -11.67
N THR A 756 27.16 5.79 -11.67
CA THR A 756 26.42 6.15 -12.91
C THR A 756 27.06 7.31 -13.65
N VAL A 757 27.69 8.21 -12.91
CA VAL A 757 28.44 9.38 -13.41
C VAL A 757 29.68 9.53 -12.54
N MET A 758 30.80 9.89 -13.15
CA MET A 758 32.02 10.22 -12.41
C MET A 758 32.74 11.41 -13.03
N ARG A 759 33.59 12.07 -12.24
CA ARG A 759 34.49 13.12 -12.68
C ARG A 759 35.93 12.69 -12.45
N ASN A 760 36.83 13.04 -13.36
CA ASN A 760 38.23 12.68 -13.26
C ASN A 760 39.12 13.69 -14.02
N PRO A 761 40.42 13.81 -13.72
CA PRO A 761 41.34 14.63 -14.49
C PRO A 761 41.40 14.20 -15.96
N ALA A 762 41.34 15.16 -16.88
CA ALA A 762 41.27 14.90 -18.30
C ALA A 762 42.45 14.09 -18.85
N ASP A 763 43.63 14.18 -18.22
CA ASP A 763 44.86 13.46 -18.59
C ASP A 763 44.74 11.93 -18.48
N THR A 764 43.74 11.45 -17.74
CA THR A 764 43.47 10.02 -17.53
C THR A 764 42.35 9.46 -18.43
N VAL A 765 41.80 10.32 -19.30
CA VAL A 765 40.67 10.03 -20.18
C VAL A 765 41.19 9.86 -21.61
N MET A 766 40.90 8.71 -22.23
CA MET A 766 41.27 8.41 -23.61
C MET A 766 40.05 8.16 -24.47
N ARG A 767 40.00 8.75 -25.68
CA ARG A 767 38.96 8.46 -26.67
C ARG A 767 39.10 7.02 -27.16
N ILE A 768 37.97 6.32 -27.29
CA ILE A 768 37.93 4.96 -27.84
C ILE A 768 37.42 4.99 -29.29
N PRO A 769 37.81 4.01 -30.13
CA PRO A 769 37.26 3.86 -31.48
C PRO A 769 35.72 3.76 -31.51
N ASP A 770 35.11 4.28 -32.56
CA ASP A 770 33.65 4.31 -32.70
C ASP A 770 33.02 2.91 -32.78
N ASP A 771 33.75 1.94 -33.31
CA ASP A 771 33.35 0.55 -33.49
C ASP A 771 33.59 -0.33 -32.25
N MET A 772 34.22 0.21 -31.21
CA MET A 772 34.52 -0.51 -29.97
C MET A 772 33.41 -0.33 -28.94
N ASP A 773 32.86 -1.42 -28.43
CA ASP A 773 31.88 -1.37 -27.35
C ASP A 773 32.51 -0.95 -26.00
N PHE A 774 31.68 -0.43 -25.09
CA PHE A 774 32.15 0.06 -23.79
C PHE A 774 32.65 -1.05 -22.86
N VAL A 775 32.15 -2.28 -23.00
CA VAL A 775 32.55 -3.41 -22.14
C VAL A 775 34.00 -3.79 -22.43
N THR A 776 34.33 -3.91 -23.72
CA THR A 776 35.69 -4.12 -24.22
C THR A 776 36.60 -2.98 -23.77
N ALA A 777 36.18 -1.73 -23.98
CA ALA A 777 36.96 -0.56 -23.62
C ALA A 777 37.24 -0.44 -22.11
N ALA A 778 36.29 -0.83 -21.24
CA ALA A 778 36.44 -0.71 -19.80
C ALA A 778 37.48 -1.67 -19.20
N GLY A 779 37.87 -2.73 -19.92
CA GLY A 779 38.88 -3.68 -19.47
C GLY A 779 40.32 -3.37 -19.90
N TRP A 780 40.56 -2.22 -20.55
CA TRP A 780 41.87 -1.88 -21.11
C TRP A 780 42.78 -1.03 -20.21
N PRO A 781 42.29 0.06 -19.57
CA PRO A 781 43.16 1.06 -18.95
C PRO A 781 44.19 0.47 -17.98
N ILE A 782 43.74 -0.24 -16.95
CA ILE A 782 44.60 -0.73 -15.87
C ILE A 782 45.56 -1.78 -16.38
N ILE A 783 45.09 -2.74 -17.18
CA ILE A 783 45.91 -3.89 -17.57
C ILE A 783 47.06 -3.47 -18.49
N TYR A 784 46.80 -2.59 -19.46
CA TYR A 784 47.82 -2.13 -20.41
C TYR A 784 48.76 -1.09 -19.79
N VAL A 785 48.25 -0.17 -18.96
CA VAL A 785 49.11 0.78 -18.24
C VAL A 785 50.06 0.01 -17.32
N THR A 786 49.57 -0.99 -16.59
CA THR A 786 50.39 -1.82 -15.70
C THR A 786 51.47 -2.57 -16.48
N ALA A 787 51.10 -3.27 -17.56
CA ALA A 787 52.04 -4.02 -18.38
C ALA A 787 53.09 -3.13 -19.06
N TYR A 788 52.66 -1.99 -19.63
CA TYR A 788 53.55 -1.06 -20.32
C TYR A 788 54.51 -0.39 -19.33
N TYR A 789 54.01 0.08 -18.18
CA TYR A 789 54.84 0.67 -17.15
C TYR A 789 55.88 -0.34 -16.62
N ALA A 790 55.48 -1.58 -16.33
CA ALA A 790 56.38 -2.61 -15.85
C ALA A 790 57.46 -2.97 -16.88
N LEU A 791 57.08 -3.27 -18.13
CA LEU A 791 58.01 -3.79 -19.13
C LEU A 791 58.83 -2.70 -19.82
N VAL A 792 58.21 -1.56 -20.16
CA VAL A 792 58.85 -0.48 -20.93
C VAL A 792 59.53 0.54 -20.02
N HIS A 793 58.85 0.97 -18.95
CA HIS A 793 59.37 2.06 -18.12
C HIS A 793 60.32 1.58 -17.02
N LEU A 794 59.91 0.55 -16.26
CA LEU A 794 60.70 0.00 -15.16
C LEU A 794 61.78 -0.95 -15.66
N ALA A 795 61.38 -2.04 -16.32
CA ALA A 795 62.32 -3.08 -16.77
C ALA A 795 63.08 -2.70 -18.04
N ARG A 796 62.53 -1.78 -18.86
CA ARG A 796 63.13 -1.30 -20.12
C ARG A 796 63.52 -2.42 -21.08
N VAL A 797 62.64 -3.41 -21.20
CA VAL A 797 62.86 -4.62 -22.00
C VAL A 797 63.25 -4.27 -23.43
N GLN A 798 64.31 -4.90 -23.94
CA GLN A 798 64.83 -4.77 -25.29
C GLN A 798 64.54 -6.00 -26.14
N ALA A 799 64.62 -5.84 -27.47
CA ALA A 799 64.46 -6.94 -28.40
C ALA A 799 65.53 -8.02 -28.16
N GLY A 800 65.09 -9.29 -28.15
CA GLY A 800 65.94 -10.46 -27.89
C GLY A 800 66.10 -10.82 -26.41
N GLU A 801 65.62 -10.00 -25.47
CA GLU A 801 65.55 -10.39 -24.06
C GLU A 801 64.42 -11.38 -23.79
N SER A 802 64.48 -12.09 -22.65
CA SER A 802 63.43 -13.03 -22.24
C SER A 802 62.64 -12.51 -21.05
N VAL A 803 61.33 -12.76 -21.02
CA VAL A 803 60.41 -12.32 -19.98
C VAL A 803 59.56 -13.50 -19.50
N LEU A 804 59.51 -13.71 -18.18
CA LEU A 804 58.58 -14.64 -17.53
C LEU A 804 57.36 -13.88 -17.00
N ILE A 805 56.18 -14.16 -17.54
CA ILE A 805 54.91 -13.53 -17.16
C ILE A 805 54.08 -14.50 -16.32
N HIS A 806 53.82 -14.13 -15.07
CA HIS A 806 53.00 -14.93 -14.19
C HIS A 806 51.50 -14.77 -14.45
N ALA A 807 50.74 -15.84 -14.22
CA ALA A 807 49.28 -15.88 -14.37
C ALA A 807 48.80 -15.35 -15.73
N ALA A 808 49.43 -15.80 -16.82
CA ALA A 808 49.27 -15.26 -18.17
C ALA A 808 47.83 -15.24 -18.71
N ALA A 809 46.96 -16.10 -18.21
CA ALA A 809 45.55 -16.13 -18.57
C ALA A 809 44.74 -14.94 -18.00
N GLY A 810 45.25 -14.21 -17.00
CA GLY A 810 44.61 -13.01 -16.46
C GLY A 810 44.85 -11.76 -17.30
N GLY A 811 44.08 -10.69 -17.07
CA GLY A 811 44.09 -9.47 -17.90
C GLY A 811 45.49 -8.84 -18.06
N VAL A 812 46.19 -8.57 -16.96
CA VAL A 812 47.57 -8.03 -16.99
C VAL A 812 48.53 -8.99 -17.70
N GLY A 813 48.37 -10.29 -17.50
CA GLY A 813 49.21 -11.32 -18.13
C GLY A 813 49.08 -11.30 -19.65
N GLN A 814 47.85 -11.24 -20.16
CA GLN A 814 47.60 -11.16 -21.60
C GLN A 814 48.12 -9.85 -22.22
N ALA A 815 47.92 -8.71 -21.53
CA ALA A 815 48.46 -7.42 -21.97
C ALA A 815 50.00 -7.43 -21.99
N ALA A 816 50.63 -8.01 -20.98
CA ALA A 816 52.08 -8.15 -20.90
C ALA A 816 52.66 -9.02 -22.02
N ILE A 817 51.98 -10.11 -22.43
CA ILE A 817 52.40 -10.93 -23.58
C ILE A 817 52.44 -10.09 -24.86
N GLN A 818 51.38 -9.32 -25.10
CA GLN A 818 51.27 -8.47 -26.30
C GLN A 818 52.35 -7.38 -26.31
N VAL A 819 52.56 -6.71 -25.18
CA VAL A 819 53.61 -5.68 -25.04
C VAL A 819 55.00 -6.29 -25.22
N ALA A 820 55.32 -7.40 -24.54
CA ALA A 820 56.61 -8.07 -24.66
C ALA A 820 56.91 -8.52 -26.11
N ARG A 821 55.91 -9.04 -26.83
CA ARG A 821 56.06 -9.41 -28.24
C ARG A 821 56.30 -8.22 -29.15
N ARG A 822 55.60 -7.11 -28.91
CA ARG A 822 55.82 -5.86 -29.65
C ARG A 822 57.26 -5.34 -29.45
N LEU A 823 57.85 -5.56 -28.28
CA LEU A 823 59.24 -5.22 -27.98
C LEU A 823 60.25 -6.22 -28.57
N GLY A 824 59.80 -7.34 -29.14
CA GLY A 824 60.67 -8.39 -29.67
C GLY A 824 61.29 -9.30 -28.60
N ALA A 825 60.68 -9.39 -27.42
CA ALA A 825 61.15 -10.25 -26.34
C ALA A 825 60.63 -11.70 -26.48
N GLU A 826 61.42 -12.66 -26.00
CA GLU A 826 61.02 -14.05 -25.86
C GLU A 826 60.12 -14.25 -24.63
N VAL A 827 58.90 -14.72 -24.85
CA VAL A 827 57.88 -14.82 -23.79
C VAL A 827 57.81 -16.23 -23.22
N TYR A 828 57.97 -16.32 -21.89
CA TYR A 828 57.67 -17.48 -21.05
C TYR A 828 56.51 -17.13 -20.13
N VAL A 829 55.65 -18.09 -19.81
CA VAL A 829 54.45 -17.82 -19.00
C VAL A 829 54.17 -18.89 -17.96
N THR A 830 53.44 -18.53 -16.90
CA THR A 830 52.82 -19.51 -15.99
C THR A 830 51.30 -19.45 -16.04
N VAL A 831 50.63 -20.60 -15.94
CA VAL A 831 49.17 -20.73 -15.90
C VAL A 831 48.74 -21.77 -14.86
N GLY A 832 47.53 -21.62 -14.32
CA GLY A 832 47.07 -22.45 -13.21
C GLY A 832 46.28 -23.71 -13.58
N THR A 833 45.90 -23.90 -14.86
CA THR A 833 45.10 -25.06 -15.32
C THR A 833 45.47 -25.45 -16.76
N GLY A 834 45.18 -26.71 -17.14
CA GLY A 834 45.40 -27.20 -18.51
C GLY A 834 44.58 -26.46 -19.56
N GLU A 835 43.34 -26.07 -19.24
CA GLU A 835 42.50 -25.25 -20.12
C GLU A 835 43.10 -23.87 -20.38
N LYS A 836 43.62 -23.21 -19.34
CA LYS A 836 44.32 -21.92 -19.48
C LYS A 836 45.58 -22.05 -20.34
N LYS A 837 46.29 -23.19 -20.24
CA LYS A 837 47.42 -23.50 -21.11
C LYS A 837 46.99 -23.59 -22.58
N ALA A 838 45.97 -24.38 -22.87
CA ALA A 838 45.43 -24.50 -24.24
C ALA A 838 44.97 -23.15 -24.79
N HIS A 839 44.26 -22.34 -23.98
CA HIS A 839 43.80 -21.02 -24.39
C HIS A 839 44.95 -20.06 -24.75
N ILE A 840 46.02 -20.01 -23.94
CA ILE A 840 47.20 -19.17 -24.24
C ILE A 840 47.96 -19.66 -25.47
N MET A 841 48.03 -20.98 -25.67
CA MET A 841 48.61 -21.56 -26.89
C MET A 841 47.81 -21.17 -28.13
N GLU A 842 46.49 -21.23 -28.08
CA GLU A 842 45.62 -20.89 -29.20
C GLU A 842 45.63 -19.39 -29.51
N LEU A 843 45.41 -18.55 -28.49
CA LEU A 843 45.23 -17.12 -28.66
C LEU A 843 46.53 -16.40 -29.04
N PHE A 844 47.65 -16.83 -28.46
CA PHE A 844 48.94 -16.19 -28.68
C PHE A 844 49.90 -17.06 -29.49
N GLY A 845 49.73 -18.37 -29.62
CA GLY A 845 50.74 -19.21 -30.31
C GLY A 845 52.03 -19.34 -29.50
N ILE A 846 51.96 -19.31 -28.17
CA ILE A 846 53.12 -19.60 -27.30
C ILE A 846 53.30 -21.13 -27.27
N PRO A 847 54.48 -21.67 -27.58
CA PRO A 847 54.73 -23.12 -27.55
C PRO A 847 54.53 -23.73 -26.16
N ALA A 848 54.12 -25.00 -26.10
CA ALA A 848 53.79 -25.69 -24.85
C ALA A 848 54.99 -25.78 -23.88
N GLU A 849 56.21 -25.83 -24.40
CA GLU A 849 57.48 -25.85 -23.67
C GLU A 849 57.82 -24.51 -22.99
N ARG A 850 57.14 -23.42 -23.38
CA ARG A 850 57.30 -22.09 -22.76
C ARG A 850 56.17 -21.74 -21.77
N ILE A 851 55.32 -22.72 -21.43
CA ILE A 851 54.17 -22.56 -20.51
C ILE A 851 54.31 -23.50 -19.31
N PHE A 852 54.56 -22.92 -18.14
CA PHE A 852 54.76 -23.59 -16.86
C PHE A 852 53.52 -23.53 -15.95
N SER A 853 53.49 -24.34 -14.88
CA SER A 853 52.45 -24.27 -13.86
C SER A 853 52.65 -23.04 -12.96
N SER A 854 51.55 -22.42 -12.52
CA SER A 854 51.55 -21.38 -11.48
C SER A 854 51.13 -21.90 -10.10
N ARG A 855 51.00 -23.22 -9.93
CA ARG A 855 50.52 -23.88 -8.71
C ARG A 855 51.38 -25.05 -8.24
N ASP A 856 52.43 -25.39 -8.99
CA ASP A 856 53.33 -26.52 -8.68
C ASP A 856 54.50 -26.08 -7.80
#